data_AF-A0A8D1KJC2-F1
#
_entry.id   AF-A0A8D1KJC2-F1
#
_cell.length_a   1.000
_cell.length_b   1.000
_cell.length_c   1.000
_cell.angle_alpha   90.00
_cell.angle_beta   90.00
_cell.angle_gamma   90.00
#
_symmetry.space_group_name_H-M   'P 1'
#
loop_
_entity.id
_entity.type
_entity.pdbx_description
1 polymer ?
#
loop_
_entity_poly.entity_id
_entity_poly.type
_entity_poly.pdbx_seq_one_letter_code
_entity_poly.pdbx_strand_id
1 'polypeptide(L)'
;KKNQKDTIKKVKKKSSLEELLEAGDQTVVGDRGTPLSAGQKARISLARAVYQDADIYLLDDPLSAVDAGVSRHLFEQCIRQALHEKITILVTHQLQYLKDASQILILKDGKIMKKGTFAEFPKPGVDFEDILLKTNEEAEPSRVPDSPTLRGQPSESSVQPQESPRPSLEDAAPEDQDTETIQVALSLESRSEGKVDFKAYKDYFTAGAHWNIIIFLILVNIAAQVSYVLQDWWLSSWANEQSTLYATAHGKGKEILVPDPGWYFTPYSVLTAGTVLFGISRSLLMFYVLVNSSQTLHKQMLESVLRAPVLFFDRNPTGRILNRFSKDTGHMDDLLPQIIQDFVQTFLLVMGVVGIMVVVIPWTAILLIPFGIIFFVLRRYFLETSRDVKRLECATRSPVFSHLASSLQGRWTIRAFKAQQRFQELFDAHQDLHSEAWFLFLTTSRWFALCLDAVCAIFVIVVAFASLFLAETLNVGQVGLVLSLALTFTVMVPRCVRQSAEAETMMISVERVTKYTDLEKEAPWEYKHHPPPSWPQQGDIDFSNVSFRYSSDGPLVLKDLIPLIDLRKKVGIVGRTGAGKSSLVSALFRLSRPKGEIWIDEIWTATIGLHDLRKKMTVVPQEPVLFTGTMRKNLDPFNEHTDEELWNALEECHPSRDSSEVCGWIWRPHNFLPVILVPEGMSAVILYTLTLHSSTCEAFILLNRDNYFIFSDRHCTSHISFKF
;
A
#
# COMPACT_ATOMS: atom_id res chain seq x y z
N LYS A 1 3.65 7.66 -38.98
CA LYS A 1 4.90 7.41 -38.20
C LYS A 1 5.87 8.60 -38.11
N LYS A 2 6.24 9.32 -39.20
CA LYS A 2 7.17 10.49 -39.12
C LYS A 2 6.53 11.72 -38.45
N ASN A 3 5.30 12.10 -38.85
CA ASN A 3 4.51 13.15 -38.18
C ASN A 3 4.22 12.85 -36.69
N GLN A 4 4.00 11.58 -36.32
CA GLN A 4 3.72 11.17 -34.94
C GLN A 4 4.90 11.39 -33.98
N LYS A 5 6.15 11.20 -34.44
CA LYS A 5 7.35 11.50 -33.64
C LYS A 5 7.55 13.01 -33.44
N ASP A 6 7.18 13.81 -34.43
CA ASP A 6 7.27 15.27 -34.34
C ASP A 6 6.18 15.86 -33.42
N THR A 7 4.97 15.29 -33.38
CA THR A 7 3.92 15.70 -32.43
C THR A 7 4.33 15.45 -30.98
N ILE A 8 4.94 14.29 -30.67
CA ILE A 8 5.49 14.03 -29.33
C ILE A 8 6.60 15.03 -29.00
N LYS A 9 7.50 15.35 -29.94
CA LYS A 9 8.53 16.38 -29.76
C LYS A 9 7.98 17.80 -29.61
N LYS A 10 6.79 18.10 -30.12
CA LYS A 10 6.13 19.41 -29.96
C LYS A 10 5.46 19.56 -28.59
N VAL A 11 4.93 18.48 -28.02
CA VAL A 11 4.38 18.47 -26.65
C VAL A 11 5.49 18.39 -25.60
N LYS A 12 6.56 17.64 -25.91
CA LYS A 12 7.79 17.62 -25.13
C LYS A 12 8.61 18.87 -25.44
N LYS A 13 8.44 19.95 -24.66
CA LYS A 13 9.50 20.98 -24.63
C LYS A 13 10.81 20.25 -24.31
N LYS A 14 11.77 20.32 -25.25
CA LYS A 14 13.07 19.61 -25.29
C LYS A 14 13.95 19.78 -24.03
N SER A 15 13.53 20.58 -23.04
CA SER A 15 14.34 21.02 -21.91
C SER A 15 13.68 20.79 -20.52
N SER A 16 12.71 19.87 -20.35
CA SER A 16 12.09 19.72 -19.01
C SER A 16 11.48 18.37 -18.64
N LEU A 17 11.16 17.47 -19.59
CA LEU A 17 10.66 16.13 -19.23
C LEU A 17 11.76 15.06 -19.27
N GLU A 18 12.64 15.13 -20.29
CA GLU A 18 13.76 14.19 -20.47
C GLU A 18 14.97 14.53 -19.59
N GLU A 19 15.24 15.81 -19.33
CA GLU A 19 16.38 16.25 -18.49
C GLU A 19 16.16 16.05 -16.98
N LEU A 20 14.93 15.74 -16.55
CA LEU A 20 14.54 15.67 -15.14
C LEU A 20 14.38 14.24 -14.61
N LEU A 21 14.35 13.24 -15.51
CA LEU A 21 14.20 11.83 -15.16
C LEU A 21 15.52 11.09 -15.47
N GLU A 22 16.07 10.40 -14.47
CA GLU A 22 17.41 9.78 -14.53
C GLU A 22 17.60 8.83 -15.72
N ALA A 23 16.55 8.11 -16.14
CA ALA A 23 16.56 7.17 -17.27
C ALA A 23 15.74 7.66 -18.49
N GLY A 24 15.38 8.95 -18.53
CA GLY A 24 14.59 9.54 -19.62
C GLY A 24 13.26 8.80 -19.85
N ASP A 25 13.01 8.38 -21.09
CA ASP A 25 11.77 7.69 -21.51
C ASP A 25 11.60 6.27 -20.94
N GLN A 26 12.67 5.64 -20.45
CA GLN A 26 12.61 4.29 -19.83
C GLN A 26 12.33 4.35 -18.32
N THR A 27 12.15 5.54 -17.76
CA THR A 27 11.93 5.71 -16.33
C THR A 27 10.57 5.13 -15.92
N VAL A 28 10.58 4.15 -15.02
CA VAL A 28 9.36 3.59 -14.44
C VAL A 28 8.74 4.62 -13.50
N VAL A 29 7.63 5.22 -13.92
CA VAL A 29 6.96 6.29 -13.18
C VAL A 29 6.21 5.77 -11.94
N GLY A 30 6.00 4.45 -11.83
CA GLY A 30 5.30 3.82 -10.72
C GLY A 30 3.80 4.15 -10.65
N ASP A 31 3.13 3.61 -9.63
CA ASP A 31 1.70 3.82 -9.43
C ASP A 31 1.38 5.31 -9.21
N ARG A 32 0.31 5.81 -9.85
CA ARG A 32 -0.15 7.22 -9.82
C ARG A 32 0.86 8.27 -10.31
N GLY A 33 2.01 7.84 -10.83
CA GLY A 33 3.07 8.73 -11.27
C GLY A 33 3.60 9.62 -10.15
N THR A 34 3.75 9.08 -8.92
CA THR A 34 4.26 9.78 -7.74
C THR A 34 5.50 10.67 -7.96
N PRO A 35 6.53 10.28 -8.73
CA PRO A 35 7.70 11.14 -8.95
C PRO A 35 7.42 12.34 -9.87
N LEU A 36 6.24 12.43 -10.49
CA LEU A 36 5.89 13.52 -11.39
C LEU A 36 5.11 14.63 -10.68
N SER A 37 5.48 15.88 -10.97
CA SER A 37 4.67 17.05 -10.63
C SER A 37 3.31 17.04 -11.33
N ALA A 38 2.32 17.73 -10.77
CA ALA A 38 0.99 17.88 -11.37
C ALA A 38 1.05 18.38 -12.83
N GLY A 39 1.88 19.39 -13.12
CA GLY A 39 2.11 19.88 -14.47
C GLY A 39 2.80 18.88 -15.41
N GLN A 40 3.61 17.95 -14.89
CA GLN A 40 4.15 16.84 -15.70
C GLN A 40 3.07 15.79 -15.97
N LYS A 41 2.27 15.40 -14.97
CA LYS A 41 1.15 14.47 -15.12
C LYS A 41 0.13 14.97 -16.15
N ALA A 42 -0.24 16.26 -16.08
CA ALA A 42 -1.13 16.92 -17.03
C ALA A 42 -0.59 16.83 -18.46
N ARG A 43 0.70 17.15 -18.65
CA ARG A 43 1.37 17.06 -19.97
C ARG A 43 1.42 15.65 -20.53
N ILE A 44 1.71 14.63 -19.71
CA ILE A 44 1.71 13.23 -20.15
C ILE A 44 0.29 12.77 -20.50
N SER A 45 -0.72 13.15 -19.71
CA SER A 45 -2.11 12.84 -20.01
C SER A 45 -2.56 13.47 -21.34
N LEU A 46 -2.21 14.74 -21.57
CA LEU A 46 -2.47 15.43 -22.83
C LEU A 46 -1.73 14.77 -24.00
N ALA A 47 -0.44 14.45 -23.83
CA ALA A 47 0.34 13.75 -24.86
C ALA A 47 -0.28 12.39 -25.22
N ARG A 48 -0.75 11.62 -24.23
CA ARG A 48 -1.45 10.34 -24.44
C ARG A 48 -2.73 10.52 -25.23
N ALA A 49 -3.52 11.56 -24.96
CA ALA A 49 -4.72 11.86 -25.73
C ALA A 49 -4.36 12.15 -27.19
N VAL A 50 -3.44 13.08 -27.44
CA VAL A 50 -3.02 13.48 -28.80
C VAL A 50 -2.35 12.35 -29.58
N TYR A 51 -1.69 11.42 -28.90
CA TYR A 51 -1.03 10.27 -29.56
C TYR A 51 -2.00 9.22 -30.10
N GLN A 52 -3.22 9.13 -29.54
CA GLN A 52 -4.20 8.09 -29.90
C GLN A 52 -4.78 8.26 -31.32
N ASP A 53 -4.67 9.45 -31.91
CA ASP A 53 -5.30 9.82 -33.18
C ASP A 53 -6.80 9.45 -33.24
N ALA A 54 -7.62 10.23 -32.54
CA ALA A 54 -9.07 10.11 -32.54
C ALA A 54 -9.73 11.17 -33.45
N ASP A 55 -11.02 11.01 -33.74
CA ASP A 55 -11.82 12.03 -34.44
C ASP A 55 -12.28 13.15 -33.51
N ILE A 56 -12.51 12.80 -32.22
CA ILE A 56 -13.00 13.70 -31.18
C ILE A 56 -12.05 13.66 -29.98
N TYR A 57 -11.64 14.85 -29.53
CA TYR A 57 -10.82 15.06 -28.35
C TYR A 57 -11.63 15.79 -27.28
N LEU A 58 -11.71 15.20 -26.09
CA LEU A 58 -12.32 15.82 -24.91
C LEU A 58 -11.19 16.18 -23.94
N LEU A 59 -10.98 17.49 -23.75
CA LEU A 59 -9.90 18.04 -22.94
C LEU A 59 -10.49 18.77 -21.73
N ASP A 60 -10.40 18.14 -20.56
CA ASP A 60 -10.90 18.68 -19.30
C ASP A 60 -9.79 19.44 -18.54
N ASP A 61 -9.79 20.77 -18.70
CA ASP A 61 -8.82 21.73 -18.15
C ASP A 61 -7.35 21.28 -18.09
N PRO A 62 -6.74 20.85 -19.23
CA PRO A 62 -5.40 20.29 -19.27
C PRO A 62 -4.28 21.31 -18.98
N LEU A 63 -4.62 22.60 -18.86
CA LEU A 63 -3.68 23.73 -18.76
C LEU A 63 -3.62 24.37 -17.36
N SER A 64 -4.44 23.92 -16.41
CA SER A 64 -4.54 24.47 -15.05
C SER A 64 -3.26 24.30 -14.22
N ALA A 65 -2.58 23.16 -14.36
CA ALA A 65 -1.44 22.79 -13.52
C ALA A 65 -0.05 23.23 -14.06
N VAL A 66 -0.02 24.04 -15.13
CA VAL A 66 1.22 24.49 -15.79
C VAL A 66 1.37 26.00 -15.71
N ASP A 67 2.61 26.49 -15.75
CA ASP A 67 2.87 27.94 -15.76
C ASP A 67 2.35 28.59 -17.06
N ALA A 68 2.05 29.89 -17.02
CA ALA A 68 1.46 30.61 -18.15
C ALA A 68 2.28 30.51 -19.45
N GLY A 69 3.62 30.43 -19.34
CA GLY A 69 4.50 30.28 -20.50
C GLY A 69 4.37 28.91 -21.16
N VAL A 70 4.39 27.84 -20.35
CA VAL A 70 4.17 26.46 -20.83
C VAL A 70 2.73 26.29 -21.32
N SER A 71 1.76 26.86 -20.62
CA SER A 71 0.34 26.83 -20.99
C SER A 71 0.10 27.40 -22.39
N ARG A 72 0.64 28.60 -22.65
CA ARG A 72 0.54 29.25 -23.98
C ARG A 72 1.20 28.40 -25.06
N HIS A 73 2.38 27.84 -24.79
CA HIS A 73 3.06 26.96 -25.73
C HIS A 73 2.26 25.69 -26.06
N LEU A 74 1.68 25.04 -25.05
CA LEU A 74 0.84 23.86 -25.25
C LEU A 74 -0.43 24.20 -26.05
N PHE A 75 -1.06 25.34 -25.75
CA PHE A 75 -2.24 25.78 -26.49
C PHE A 75 -1.92 26.04 -27.98
N GLU A 76 -0.86 26.79 -28.28
CA GLU A 76 -0.48 27.14 -29.65
C GLU A 76 0.04 25.94 -30.46
N GLN A 77 0.95 25.15 -29.89
CA GLN A 77 1.63 24.07 -30.64
C GLN A 77 0.85 22.76 -30.64
N CYS A 78 0.11 22.46 -29.56
CA CYS A 78 -0.62 21.21 -29.43
C CYS A 78 -2.08 21.37 -29.88
N ILE A 79 -2.83 22.23 -29.18
CA ILE A 79 -4.27 22.34 -29.41
C ILE A 79 -4.56 23.02 -30.74
N ARG A 80 -3.91 24.15 -31.04
CA ARG A 80 -4.15 24.89 -32.31
C ARG A 80 -3.48 24.29 -33.52
N GLN A 81 -2.29 23.71 -33.40
CA GLN A 81 -1.54 23.22 -34.57
C GLN A 81 -1.73 21.72 -34.79
N ALA A 82 -1.54 20.90 -33.75
CA ALA A 82 -1.61 19.44 -33.91
C ALA A 82 -3.04 18.92 -34.06
N LEU A 83 -4.02 19.56 -33.39
CA LEU A 83 -5.43 19.16 -33.42
C LEU A 83 -6.31 20.04 -34.33
N HIS A 84 -5.70 20.85 -35.21
CA HIS A 84 -6.43 21.86 -36.01
C HIS A 84 -7.53 21.28 -36.92
N GLU A 85 -7.35 20.05 -37.43
CA GLU A 85 -8.30 19.34 -38.30
C GLU A 85 -9.30 18.45 -37.53
N LYS A 86 -9.19 18.36 -36.20
CA LYS A 86 -9.95 17.41 -35.37
C LYS A 86 -10.96 18.13 -34.48
N ILE A 87 -12.06 17.46 -34.14
CA ILE A 87 -13.06 18.02 -33.22
C ILE A 87 -12.47 18.02 -31.82
N THR A 88 -12.18 19.21 -31.28
CA THR A 88 -11.54 19.36 -29.97
C THR A 88 -12.44 20.17 -29.05
N ILE A 89 -12.97 19.50 -28.03
CA ILE A 89 -13.74 20.13 -26.97
C ILE A 89 -12.82 20.42 -25.80
N LEU A 90 -12.57 21.71 -25.54
CA LEU A 90 -11.75 22.17 -24.43
C LEU A 90 -12.65 22.78 -23.36
N VAL A 91 -12.56 22.26 -22.13
CA VAL A 91 -13.09 22.88 -20.92
C VAL A 91 -11.97 23.69 -20.27
N THR A 92 -12.19 24.98 -20.01
CA THR A 92 -11.17 25.80 -19.34
C THR A 92 -11.80 26.96 -18.55
N HIS A 93 -11.14 27.34 -17.46
CA HIS A 93 -11.43 28.56 -16.72
C HIS A 93 -10.57 29.76 -17.18
N GLN A 94 -9.57 29.53 -18.05
CA GLN A 94 -8.65 30.58 -18.49
C GLN A 94 -9.24 31.37 -19.66
N LEU A 95 -9.77 32.56 -19.36
CA LEU A 95 -10.46 33.44 -20.32
C LEU A 95 -9.58 33.86 -21.52
N GLN A 96 -8.27 33.89 -21.33
CA GLN A 96 -7.31 34.27 -22.37
C GLN A 96 -7.37 33.40 -23.64
N TYR A 97 -7.81 32.15 -23.52
CA TYR A 97 -7.92 31.21 -24.65
C TYR A 97 -9.25 31.28 -25.39
N LEU A 98 -10.25 31.98 -24.84
CA LEU A 98 -11.58 32.09 -25.44
C LEU A 98 -11.58 32.85 -26.77
N LYS A 99 -10.64 33.78 -26.95
CA LYS A 99 -10.53 34.61 -28.16
C LYS A 99 -10.23 33.79 -29.41
N ASP A 100 -9.51 32.70 -29.26
CA ASP A 100 -9.10 31.82 -30.36
C ASP A 100 -10.09 30.68 -30.62
N ALA A 101 -11.20 30.63 -29.87
CA ALA A 101 -12.20 29.60 -30.01
C ALA A 101 -13.27 29.97 -31.06
N SER A 102 -13.63 29.00 -31.88
CA SER A 102 -14.69 29.13 -32.90
C SER A 102 -16.11 29.15 -32.32
N GLN A 103 -16.35 28.42 -31.23
CA GLN A 103 -17.61 28.43 -30.49
C GLN A 103 -17.30 28.36 -29.01
N ILE A 104 -18.08 29.07 -28.21
CA ILE A 104 -18.00 29.14 -26.77
C ILE A 104 -19.37 28.80 -26.21
N LEU A 105 -19.41 27.89 -25.25
CA LEU A 105 -20.62 27.48 -24.54
C LEU A 105 -20.40 27.72 -23.05
N ILE A 106 -21.25 28.53 -22.44
CA ILE A 106 -21.17 28.88 -21.03
C ILE A 106 -22.25 28.13 -20.29
N LEU A 107 -21.86 27.32 -19.31
CA LEU A 107 -22.76 26.58 -18.44
C LEU A 107 -22.87 27.29 -17.09
N LYS A 108 -24.06 27.39 -16.48
CA LYS A 108 -24.28 27.84 -15.10
C LYS A 108 -25.36 26.96 -14.46
N ASP A 109 -25.11 26.46 -13.25
CA ASP A 109 -26.04 25.60 -12.50
C ASP A 109 -26.56 24.39 -13.34
N GLY A 110 -25.66 23.76 -14.10
CA GLY A 110 -25.98 22.64 -14.99
C GLY A 110 -26.80 22.99 -16.25
N LYS A 111 -27.08 24.28 -16.50
CA LYS A 111 -27.82 24.75 -17.67
C LYS A 111 -26.93 25.55 -18.61
N ILE A 112 -27.20 25.45 -19.91
CA ILE A 112 -26.56 26.31 -20.91
C ILE A 112 -27.12 27.72 -20.74
N MET A 113 -26.26 28.66 -20.37
CA MET A 113 -26.61 30.07 -20.32
C MET A 113 -26.52 30.74 -21.68
N LYS A 114 -25.41 30.52 -22.39
CA LYS A 114 -25.14 31.19 -23.65
C LYS A 114 -24.23 30.34 -24.53
N LYS A 115 -24.47 30.38 -25.83
CA LYS A 115 -23.68 29.73 -26.88
C LYS A 115 -23.43 30.76 -27.97
N GLY A 116 -22.19 30.87 -28.47
CA GLY A 116 -21.88 31.79 -29.57
C GLY A 116 -20.39 31.89 -29.86
N THR A 117 -20.02 32.81 -30.75
CA THR A 117 -18.63 33.19 -31.02
C THR A 117 -18.14 34.26 -30.03
N PHE A 118 -16.83 34.43 -29.83
CA PHE A 118 -16.29 35.46 -28.91
C PHE A 118 -16.86 36.87 -29.20
N ALA A 119 -17.12 37.19 -30.46
CA ALA A 119 -17.69 38.47 -30.91
C ALA A 119 -19.19 38.67 -30.56
N GLU A 120 -19.91 37.61 -30.19
CA GLU A 120 -21.34 37.66 -29.81
C GLU A 120 -21.56 37.82 -28.30
N PHE A 121 -20.52 37.62 -27.49
CA PHE A 121 -20.57 37.84 -26.04
C PHE A 121 -20.58 39.31 -25.58
N PRO A 122 -19.95 40.31 -26.24
CA PRO A 122 -19.87 41.69 -25.76
C PRO A 122 -21.13 42.55 -26.02
N LYS A 123 -22.33 41.95 -26.16
CA LYS A 123 -23.60 42.71 -26.18
C LYS A 123 -24.20 42.80 -24.77
N PRO A 124 -24.64 43.98 -24.32
CA PRO A 124 -24.92 44.28 -22.92
C PRO A 124 -26.15 43.53 -22.40
N GLY A 125 -26.07 43.02 -21.18
CA GLY A 125 -27.19 42.38 -20.47
C GLY A 125 -26.87 41.10 -19.68
N VAL A 126 -25.61 40.67 -19.60
CA VAL A 126 -25.17 39.53 -18.78
C VAL A 126 -23.91 39.95 -18.02
N ASP A 127 -23.74 39.51 -16.77
CA ASP A 127 -22.63 39.73 -15.80
C ASP A 127 -21.18 39.53 -16.31
N PHE A 128 -20.97 39.43 -17.62
CA PHE A 128 -19.69 39.21 -18.29
C PHE A 128 -18.77 40.42 -18.27
N GLU A 129 -19.30 41.65 -18.20
CA GLU A 129 -18.48 42.87 -18.12
C GLU A 129 -17.68 42.90 -16.81
N ASP A 130 -18.26 42.51 -15.67
CA ASP A 130 -17.56 42.48 -14.37
C ASP A 130 -16.43 41.44 -14.31
N ILE A 131 -16.54 40.34 -15.07
CA ILE A 131 -15.53 39.27 -15.13
C ILE A 131 -14.38 39.67 -16.08
N LEU A 132 -14.69 40.33 -17.20
CA LEU A 132 -13.68 40.79 -18.17
C LEU A 132 -12.95 42.06 -17.71
N LEU A 133 -13.65 43.00 -17.06
CA LEU A 133 -13.07 44.27 -16.60
C LEU A 133 -12.07 44.07 -15.46
N LYS A 134 -12.31 43.12 -14.55
CA LYS A 134 -11.35 42.78 -13.47
C LYS A 134 -10.04 42.16 -13.99
N THR A 135 -10.04 41.55 -15.18
CA THR A 135 -8.86 40.85 -15.70
C THR A 135 -7.95 41.75 -16.55
N ASN A 136 -8.50 42.82 -17.16
CA ASN A 136 -7.70 43.74 -17.97
C ASN A 136 -6.80 44.65 -17.12
N GLU A 137 -7.14 44.91 -15.85
CA GLU A 137 -6.28 45.66 -14.94
C GLU A 137 -5.07 44.84 -14.43
N GLU A 138 -5.15 43.52 -14.41
CA GLU A 138 -4.05 42.63 -13.95
C GLU A 138 -3.09 42.20 -15.08
N ALA A 139 -3.39 42.52 -16.35
CA ALA A 139 -2.67 41.99 -17.51
C ALA A 139 -1.74 42.99 -18.24
N GLU A 140 -1.65 44.26 -17.82
CA GLU A 140 -0.64 45.18 -18.37
C GLU A 140 0.63 45.20 -17.51
N PRO A 141 1.81 44.77 -18.02
CA PRO A 141 3.06 45.14 -17.42
C PRO A 141 3.29 46.64 -17.64
N SER A 142 3.38 47.37 -16.53
CA SER A 142 3.72 48.79 -16.49
C SER A 142 4.99 49.09 -17.29
N ARG A 143 4.90 50.10 -18.16
CA ARG A 143 6.03 50.64 -18.92
C ARG A 143 7.07 51.22 -17.96
N VAL A 144 8.27 50.63 -17.95
CA VAL A 144 9.44 51.20 -17.27
C VAL A 144 9.91 52.43 -18.05
N PRO A 145 10.17 53.59 -17.40
CA PRO A 145 10.74 54.75 -18.07
C PRO A 145 12.25 54.55 -18.34
N ASP A 146 12.68 55.18 -19.43
CA ASP A 146 13.99 55.18 -20.06
C ASP A 146 15.22 55.11 -19.14
N SER A 147 16.22 54.32 -19.54
CA SER A 147 17.63 54.52 -19.19
C SER A 147 18.51 54.41 -20.45
N PRO A 148 19.63 55.14 -20.52
CA PRO A 148 20.17 55.62 -21.77
C PRO A 148 21.05 54.62 -22.50
N THR A 149 21.00 54.73 -23.82
CA THR A 149 21.81 54.07 -24.84
C THR A 149 23.31 54.28 -24.62
N LEU A 150 24.07 53.18 -24.52
CA LEU A 150 25.52 53.18 -24.74
C LEU A 150 25.90 52.22 -25.86
N ARG A 151 26.72 52.76 -26.74
CA ARG A 151 27.15 52.31 -28.07
C ARG A 151 28.16 51.16 -27.95
N GLY A 152 28.01 50.11 -28.77
CA GLY A 152 29.04 49.08 -28.97
C GLY A 152 28.76 48.24 -30.22
N GLN A 153 29.66 48.32 -31.20
CA GLN A 153 29.59 47.71 -32.53
C GLN A 153 29.72 46.17 -32.52
N PRO A 154 29.29 45.48 -33.61
CA PRO A 154 29.36 44.03 -33.74
C PRO A 154 30.74 43.57 -34.22
N SER A 155 31.14 42.36 -33.83
CA SER A 155 32.24 41.63 -34.45
C SER A 155 31.73 40.25 -34.86
N GLU A 156 31.85 39.98 -36.16
CA GLU A 156 31.59 38.72 -36.83
C GLU A 156 32.62 37.66 -36.43
N SER A 157 32.19 36.41 -36.28
CA SER A 157 32.92 35.28 -36.84
C SER A 157 32.00 34.05 -36.95
N SER A 158 31.75 33.69 -38.19
CA SER A 158 31.14 32.47 -38.70
C SER A 158 31.99 31.22 -38.47
N VAL A 159 31.40 30.09 -38.06
CA VAL A 159 31.77 28.75 -38.56
C VAL A 159 30.49 27.88 -38.63
N GLN A 160 30.28 27.27 -39.79
CA GLN A 160 29.16 26.41 -40.19
C GLN A 160 29.28 24.96 -39.68
N PRO A 161 28.19 24.16 -39.77
CA PRO A 161 28.05 22.85 -39.14
C PRO A 161 28.60 21.70 -40.00
N GLN A 162 29.08 20.63 -39.37
CA GLN A 162 29.47 19.40 -40.08
C GLN A 162 28.57 18.21 -39.74
N GLU A 163 28.31 17.43 -40.78
CA GLU A 163 27.24 16.46 -40.96
C GLU A 163 27.48 15.09 -40.29
N SER A 164 26.36 14.38 -40.10
CA SER A 164 26.21 12.97 -39.76
C SER A 164 26.84 11.98 -40.76
N PRO A 165 27.04 10.72 -40.35
CA PRO A 165 26.52 9.61 -41.15
C PRO A 165 25.80 8.51 -40.34
N ARG A 166 24.82 7.86 -41.00
CA ARG A 166 24.23 6.54 -40.65
C ARG A 166 24.64 5.53 -41.75
N PRO A 167 24.22 4.25 -41.70
CA PRO A 167 24.66 3.14 -40.86
C PRO A 167 25.22 1.95 -41.72
N SER A 168 25.84 0.95 -41.11
CA SER A 168 26.06 -0.36 -41.78
C SER A 168 25.97 -1.52 -40.79
N LEU A 169 25.27 -2.57 -41.23
CA LEU A 169 25.08 -3.89 -40.61
C LEU A 169 26.28 -4.79 -40.93
N GLU A 170 26.76 -5.58 -39.96
CA GLU A 170 26.89 -7.06 -40.04
C GLU A 170 27.50 -7.65 -38.74
N ASP A 171 27.18 -8.92 -38.52
CA ASP A 171 27.16 -9.73 -37.29
C ASP A 171 28.51 -10.04 -36.60
N ALA A 172 28.48 -10.22 -35.26
CA ALA A 172 29.07 -11.37 -34.53
C ALA A 172 28.95 -11.24 -32.99
N ALA A 173 28.24 -12.22 -32.39
CA ALA A 173 28.39 -12.87 -31.06
C ALA A 173 28.48 -12.07 -29.72
N PRO A 174 28.00 -12.65 -28.60
CA PRO A 174 27.83 -11.95 -27.33
C PRO A 174 29.05 -12.13 -26.41
N GLU A 175 29.61 -11.04 -25.90
CA GLU A 175 30.52 -11.09 -24.75
C GLU A 175 30.03 -10.17 -23.64
N ASP A 176 30.05 -10.76 -22.44
CA ASP A 176 29.60 -10.25 -21.16
C ASP A 176 30.19 -8.88 -20.84
N GLN A 177 29.32 -7.88 -20.67
CA GLN A 177 29.64 -6.66 -19.93
C GLN A 177 28.45 -6.27 -19.04
N ASP A 178 28.68 -6.50 -17.75
CA ASP A 178 28.05 -5.92 -16.56
C ASP A 178 27.12 -4.72 -16.81
N THR A 179 25.85 -5.02 -17.05
CA THR A 179 24.76 -4.06 -16.78
C THR A 179 24.48 -4.02 -15.28
N GLU A 180 25.28 -3.25 -14.54
CA GLU A 180 24.80 -2.59 -13.31
C GLU A 180 23.66 -1.64 -13.71
N THR A 181 22.47 -2.21 -13.82
CA THR A 181 21.25 -1.45 -14.07
C THR A 181 20.87 -0.82 -12.74
N ILE A 182 21.06 0.50 -12.66
CA ILE A 182 20.65 1.36 -11.56
C ILE A 182 19.15 1.16 -11.28
N GLN A 183 18.84 0.30 -10.32
CA GLN A 183 17.51 0.13 -9.72
C GLN A 183 17.27 1.29 -8.74
N VAL A 184 17.00 2.48 -9.24
CA VAL A 184 16.55 3.61 -8.42
C VAL A 184 15.09 3.90 -8.77
N ALA A 185 14.21 3.57 -7.80
CA ALA A 185 12.88 4.15 -7.50
C ALA A 185 11.83 3.13 -7.04
N LEU A 186 12.10 1.82 -7.13
CA LEU A 186 11.36 0.80 -6.38
C LEU A 186 12.41 -0.04 -5.66
N SER A 187 12.65 0.27 -4.39
CA SER A 187 13.44 -0.61 -3.52
C SER A 187 12.74 -1.98 -3.51
N LEU A 188 13.19 -2.92 -4.36
CA LEU A 188 12.94 -4.33 -4.16
C LEU A 188 13.31 -4.60 -2.69
N GLU A 189 12.37 -5.20 -1.95
CA GLU A 189 12.40 -5.36 -0.48
C GLU A 189 13.84 -5.46 0.05
N SER A 190 14.18 -4.76 1.14
CA SER A 190 15.41 -5.09 1.87
C SER A 190 15.31 -6.56 2.29
N ARG A 191 15.90 -7.41 1.45
CA ARG A 191 15.86 -8.86 1.52
C ARG A 191 16.57 -9.23 2.81
N SER A 192 15.85 -9.64 3.85
CA SER A 192 16.48 -10.48 4.85
C SER A 192 16.74 -11.83 4.19
N GLU A 193 17.94 -11.95 3.62
CA GLU A 193 18.53 -13.23 3.26
C GLU A 193 18.82 -13.97 4.55
N GLY A 194 18.01 -14.99 4.86
CA GLY A 194 18.30 -15.82 6.03
C GLY A 194 17.13 -16.61 6.58
N LYS A 195 17.49 -17.49 7.51
CA LYS A 195 16.58 -18.15 8.44
C LYS A 195 15.98 -17.09 9.38
N VAL A 196 14.72 -17.25 9.76
CA VAL A 196 14.09 -16.38 10.78
C VAL A 196 14.93 -16.47 12.05
N ASP A 197 15.44 -15.32 12.50
CA ASP A 197 16.27 -15.26 13.70
C ASP A 197 15.42 -15.61 14.92
N PHE A 198 16.01 -16.31 15.90
CA PHE A 198 15.35 -16.62 17.16
C PHE A 198 14.92 -15.34 17.91
N LYS A 199 15.60 -14.21 17.62
CA LYS A 199 15.19 -12.89 18.06
C LYS A 199 13.73 -12.55 17.69
N ALA A 200 13.25 -12.93 16.50
CA ALA A 200 11.87 -12.64 16.10
C ALA A 200 10.83 -13.37 16.97
N TYR A 201 11.10 -14.63 17.35
CA TYR A 201 10.27 -15.38 18.29
C TYR A 201 10.27 -14.71 19.66
N LYS A 202 11.45 -14.31 20.15
CA LYS A 202 11.57 -13.62 21.43
C LYS A 202 10.81 -12.30 21.44
N ASP A 203 11.01 -11.47 20.42
CA ASP A 203 10.39 -10.14 20.31
C ASP A 203 8.86 -10.26 20.22
N TYR A 204 8.34 -11.29 19.55
CA TYR A 204 6.91 -11.56 19.49
C TYR A 204 6.31 -11.91 20.85
N PHE A 205 6.79 -12.97 21.51
CA PHE A 205 6.22 -13.40 22.79
C PHE A 205 6.42 -12.36 23.90
N THR A 206 7.53 -11.62 23.88
CA THR A 206 7.80 -10.57 24.88
C THR A 206 7.02 -9.28 24.63
N ALA A 207 6.50 -9.05 23.43
CA ALA A 207 5.63 -7.92 23.16
C ALA A 207 4.30 -8.01 23.92
N GLY A 208 3.70 -9.21 24.00
CA GLY A 208 2.40 -9.41 24.66
C GLY A 208 2.47 -9.90 26.09
N ALA A 209 3.60 -10.44 26.56
CA ALA A 209 3.68 -11.04 27.89
C ALA A 209 5.04 -10.83 28.56
N HIS A 210 4.99 -10.58 29.87
CA HIS A 210 6.20 -10.63 30.69
C HIS A 210 6.73 -12.07 30.78
N TRP A 211 8.04 -12.20 31.00
CA TRP A 211 8.73 -13.50 31.12
C TRP A 211 8.08 -14.47 32.10
N ASN A 212 7.50 -13.98 33.21
CA ASN A 212 6.80 -14.82 34.19
C ASN A 212 5.59 -15.54 33.60
N ILE A 213 4.80 -14.86 32.76
CA ILE A 213 3.62 -15.44 32.11
C ILE A 213 4.06 -16.45 31.03
N ILE A 214 5.15 -16.15 30.31
CA ILE A 214 5.72 -17.06 29.31
C ILE A 214 6.22 -18.35 29.98
N ILE A 215 6.95 -18.23 31.11
CA ILE A 215 7.40 -19.39 31.88
C ILE A 215 6.21 -20.19 32.40
N PHE A 216 5.19 -19.52 32.95
CA PHE A 216 3.96 -20.19 33.40
C PHE A 216 3.25 -20.92 32.25
N LEU A 217 3.17 -20.32 31.06
CA LEU A 217 2.62 -20.95 29.85
C LEU A 217 3.39 -22.21 29.47
N ILE A 218 4.73 -22.18 29.50
CA ILE A 218 5.57 -23.36 29.23
C ILE A 218 5.29 -24.46 30.26
N LEU A 219 5.22 -24.11 31.55
CA LEU A 219 4.92 -25.07 32.63
C LEU A 219 3.55 -25.72 32.47
N VAL A 220 2.50 -24.94 32.17
CA VAL A 220 1.15 -25.46 31.91
C VAL A 220 1.15 -26.36 30.66
N ASN A 221 1.94 -26.03 29.63
CA ASN A 221 2.08 -26.86 28.45
C ASN A 221 2.69 -28.24 28.75
N ILE A 222 3.76 -28.25 29.55
CA ILE A 222 4.42 -29.49 29.97
C ILE A 222 3.50 -30.30 30.89
N ALA A 223 2.84 -29.65 31.87
CA ALA A 223 1.92 -30.31 32.79
C ALA A 223 0.74 -30.99 32.04
N ALA A 224 0.17 -30.32 31.04
CA ALA A 224 -0.86 -30.90 30.19
C ALA A 224 -0.37 -32.16 29.45
N GLN A 225 0.84 -32.11 28.88
CA GLN A 225 1.42 -33.24 28.18
C GLN A 225 1.73 -34.41 29.12
N VAL A 226 2.25 -34.13 30.32
CA VAL A 226 2.51 -35.14 31.35
C VAL A 226 1.20 -35.80 31.79
N SER A 227 0.13 -35.03 32.02
CA SER A 227 -1.19 -35.58 32.35
C SER A 227 -1.71 -36.53 31.27
N TYR A 228 -1.56 -36.16 30.00
CA TYR A 228 -1.95 -36.99 28.85
C TYR A 228 -1.16 -38.31 28.81
N VAL A 229 0.17 -38.23 28.92
CA VAL A 229 1.05 -39.42 28.93
C VAL A 229 0.76 -40.32 30.13
N LEU A 230 0.52 -39.73 31.30
CA LEU A 230 0.23 -40.48 32.53
C LEU A 230 -1.11 -41.22 32.46
N GLN A 231 -2.11 -40.62 31.80
CA GLN A 231 -3.40 -41.26 31.53
C GLN A 231 -3.23 -42.52 30.65
N ASP A 232 -2.48 -42.42 29.55
CA ASP A 232 -2.22 -43.55 28.65
C ASP A 232 -1.39 -44.64 29.34
N TRP A 233 -0.39 -44.23 30.13
CA TRP A 233 0.43 -45.16 30.91
C TRP A 233 -0.39 -45.90 31.97
N TRP A 234 -1.27 -45.21 32.68
CA TRP A 234 -2.16 -45.82 33.67
C TRP A 234 -3.09 -46.84 33.02
N LEU A 235 -3.67 -46.51 31.85
CA LEU A 235 -4.51 -47.44 31.09
C LEU A 235 -3.74 -48.70 30.67
N SER A 236 -2.49 -48.55 30.23
CA SER A 236 -1.63 -49.68 29.89
C SER A 236 -1.30 -50.56 31.10
N SER A 237 -1.00 -49.96 32.26
CA SER A 237 -0.75 -50.68 33.50
C SER A 237 -1.98 -51.48 33.95
N TRP A 238 -3.15 -50.82 33.95
CA TRP A 238 -4.42 -51.46 34.30
C TRP A 238 -4.74 -52.64 33.38
N ALA A 239 -4.54 -52.50 32.06
CA ALA A 239 -4.75 -53.58 31.10
C ALA A 239 -3.82 -54.79 31.36
N ASN A 240 -2.55 -54.54 31.71
CA ASN A 240 -1.61 -55.61 32.04
C ASN A 240 -2.01 -56.35 33.33
N GLU A 241 -2.32 -55.64 34.42
CA GLU A 241 -2.77 -56.27 35.67
C GLU A 241 -4.05 -57.11 35.47
N GLN A 242 -5.03 -56.56 34.74
CA GLN A 242 -6.26 -57.27 34.43
C GLN A 242 -5.99 -58.55 33.61
N SER A 243 -5.07 -58.50 32.64
CA SER A 243 -4.67 -59.68 31.85
C SER A 243 -4.02 -60.77 32.71
N THR A 244 -3.19 -60.39 33.70
CA THR A 244 -2.58 -61.33 34.64
C THR A 244 -3.60 -61.97 35.57
N LEU A 245 -4.62 -61.23 36.02
CA LEU A 245 -5.72 -61.75 36.83
C LEU A 245 -6.55 -62.77 36.05
N TYR A 246 -6.91 -62.49 34.80
CA TYR A 246 -7.62 -63.44 33.93
C TYR A 246 -6.79 -64.70 33.63
N ALA A 247 -5.49 -64.56 33.38
CA ALA A 247 -4.59 -65.70 33.17
C ALA A 247 -4.46 -66.58 34.43
N THR A 248 -4.40 -65.96 35.61
CA THR A 248 -4.29 -66.68 36.89
C THR A 248 -5.62 -67.37 37.27
N ALA A 249 -6.76 -66.76 36.92
CA ALA A 249 -8.11 -67.32 37.12
C ALA A 249 -8.35 -68.62 36.36
N HIS A 250 -7.85 -68.70 35.13
CA HIS A 250 -7.99 -69.91 34.31
C HIS A 250 -6.91 -70.97 34.58
N GLY A 251 -5.77 -70.60 35.20
CA GLY A 251 -4.63 -71.51 35.41
C GLY A 251 -4.61 -72.26 36.74
N LYS A 252 -5.19 -71.73 37.83
CA LYS A 252 -5.28 -72.41 39.13
C LYS A 252 -6.57 -72.00 39.83
N GLY A 253 -7.47 -72.96 40.05
CA GLY A 253 -8.75 -72.77 40.73
C GLY A 253 -8.64 -72.35 42.21
N LYS A 254 -8.12 -71.14 42.46
CA LYS A 254 -8.23 -70.42 43.72
C LYS A 254 -9.20 -69.25 43.51
N GLU A 255 -10.04 -68.99 44.51
CA GLU A 255 -10.85 -67.78 44.57
C GLU A 255 -9.95 -66.55 44.47
N ILE A 256 -10.15 -65.75 43.42
CA ILE A 256 -9.40 -64.52 43.20
C ILE A 256 -10.22 -63.39 43.80
N LEU A 257 -9.61 -62.66 44.74
CA LEU A 257 -10.09 -61.38 45.21
C LEU A 257 -10.03 -60.41 44.00
N VAL A 258 -11.14 -60.25 43.29
CA VAL A 258 -11.24 -59.26 42.21
C VAL A 258 -11.03 -57.89 42.86
N PRO A 259 -9.98 -57.13 42.49
CA PRO A 259 -9.78 -55.80 43.05
C PRO A 259 -11.03 -54.96 42.77
N ASP A 260 -11.45 -54.18 43.77
CA ASP A 260 -12.61 -53.31 43.66
C ASP A 260 -12.47 -52.42 42.40
N PRO A 261 -13.41 -52.43 41.44
CA PRO A 261 -13.29 -51.66 40.21
C PRO A 261 -12.97 -50.18 40.44
N GLY A 262 -13.42 -49.63 41.58
CA GLY A 262 -13.14 -48.25 41.99
C GLY A 262 -11.64 -47.92 42.07
N TRP A 263 -10.77 -48.87 42.42
CA TRP A 263 -9.32 -48.63 42.53
C TRP A 263 -8.68 -48.23 41.19
N TYR A 264 -9.18 -48.75 40.06
CA TYR A 264 -8.66 -48.41 38.72
C TYR A 264 -9.42 -47.26 38.07
N PHE A 265 -10.74 -47.22 38.23
CA PHE A 265 -11.60 -46.19 37.61
C PHE A 265 -11.41 -44.81 38.23
N THR A 266 -11.17 -44.71 39.54
CA THR A 266 -11.02 -43.41 40.22
C THR A 266 -9.78 -42.65 39.74
N PRO A 267 -8.55 -43.22 39.76
CA PRO A 267 -7.37 -42.52 39.25
C PRO A 267 -7.49 -42.18 37.76
N TYR A 268 -8.04 -43.08 36.94
CA TYR A 268 -8.23 -42.83 35.51
C TYR A 268 -9.20 -41.66 35.26
N SER A 269 -10.30 -41.58 36.02
CA SER A 269 -11.27 -40.48 35.91
C SER A 269 -10.68 -39.14 36.34
N VAL A 270 -9.88 -39.13 37.41
CA VAL A 270 -9.17 -37.93 37.89
C VAL A 270 -8.13 -37.46 36.86
N LEU A 271 -7.34 -38.38 36.30
CA LEU A 271 -6.37 -38.07 35.24
C LEU A 271 -7.06 -37.53 33.99
N THR A 272 -8.18 -38.13 33.59
CA THR A 272 -8.97 -37.67 32.43
C THR A 272 -9.50 -36.25 32.66
N ALA A 273 -10.08 -35.98 33.83
CA ALA A 273 -10.56 -34.65 34.19
C ALA A 273 -9.41 -33.63 34.23
N GLY A 274 -8.25 -34.03 34.76
CA GLY A 274 -7.02 -33.23 34.77
C GLY A 274 -6.53 -32.91 33.36
N THR A 275 -6.49 -33.88 32.45
CA THR A 275 -6.09 -33.70 31.05
C THR A 275 -7.01 -32.72 30.32
N VAL A 276 -8.33 -32.82 30.54
CA VAL A 276 -9.30 -31.86 29.97
C VAL A 276 -9.07 -30.45 30.53
N LEU A 277 -8.92 -30.32 31.85
CA LEU A 277 -8.70 -29.03 32.50
C LEU A 277 -7.41 -28.37 32.01
N PHE A 278 -6.28 -29.08 32.07
CA PHE A 278 -4.99 -28.57 31.58
C PHE A 278 -5.02 -28.31 30.07
N GLY A 279 -5.72 -29.12 29.28
CA GLY A 279 -5.89 -28.91 27.85
C GLY A 279 -6.61 -27.59 27.53
N ILE A 280 -7.70 -27.30 28.23
CA ILE A 280 -8.45 -26.03 28.10
C ILE A 280 -7.60 -24.87 28.60
N SER A 281 -7.03 -24.97 29.80
CA SER A 281 -6.21 -23.90 30.39
C SER A 281 -5.02 -23.53 29.50
N ARG A 282 -4.32 -24.52 28.95
CA ARG A 282 -3.21 -24.33 28.02
C ARG A 282 -3.65 -23.62 26.73
N SER A 283 -4.75 -24.05 26.14
CA SER A 283 -5.27 -23.47 24.88
C SER A 283 -5.69 -22.01 25.07
N LEU A 284 -6.42 -21.71 26.14
CA LEU A 284 -6.84 -20.34 26.46
C LEU A 284 -5.65 -19.42 26.76
N LEU A 285 -4.69 -19.88 27.58
CA LEU A 285 -3.51 -19.09 27.92
C LEU A 285 -2.62 -18.83 26.70
N MET A 286 -2.44 -19.83 25.84
CA MET A 286 -1.67 -19.71 24.60
C MET A 286 -2.32 -18.67 23.68
N PHE A 287 -3.62 -18.80 23.42
CA PHE A 287 -4.36 -17.86 22.58
C PHE A 287 -4.32 -16.43 23.14
N TYR A 288 -4.49 -16.27 24.45
CA TYR A 288 -4.39 -14.98 25.14
C TYR A 288 -3.03 -14.30 24.91
N VAL A 289 -1.92 -15.02 25.12
CA VAL A 289 -0.57 -14.46 24.93
C VAL A 289 -0.32 -14.08 23.47
N LEU A 290 -0.72 -14.92 22.53
CA LEU A 290 -0.48 -14.71 21.09
C LEU A 290 -1.28 -13.51 20.55
N VAL A 291 -2.57 -13.42 20.88
CA VAL A 291 -3.41 -12.28 20.47
C VAL A 291 -2.96 -10.99 21.13
N ASN A 292 -2.63 -11.01 22.44
CA ASN A 292 -2.14 -9.81 23.13
C ASN A 292 -0.80 -9.32 22.55
N SER A 293 0.06 -10.25 22.10
CA SER A 293 1.32 -9.93 21.40
C SER A 293 1.05 -9.24 20.07
N SER A 294 0.09 -9.76 19.28
CA SER A 294 -0.29 -9.15 18.01
C SER A 294 -0.86 -7.74 18.18
N GLN A 295 -1.78 -7.55 19.13
CA GLN A 295 -2.36 -6.23 19.44
C GLN A 295 -1.30 -5.22 19.88
N THR A 296 -0.36 -5.65 20.73
CA THR A 296 0.71 -4.76 21.23
C THR A 296 1.66 -4.37 20.10
N LEU A 297 2.05 -5.31 19.23
CA LEU A 297 2.88 -5.03 18.06
C LEU A 297 2.17 -4.12 17.07
N HIS A 298 0.87 -4.32 16.82
CA HIS A 298 0.08 -3.43 15.98
C HIS A 298 0.07 -2.00 16.52
N LYS A 299 -0.15 -1.82 17.83
CA LYS A 299 -0.12 -0.51 18.49
C LYS A 299 1.25 0.17 18.38
N GLN A 300 2.33 -0.56 18.66
CA GLN A 300 3.70 -0.05 18.55
C GLN A 300 4.06 0.31 17.10
N MET A 301 3.65 -0.51 16.14
CA MET A 301 3.84 -0.26 14.72
C MET A 301 3.08 1.00 14.28
N LEU A 302 1.83 1.15 14.69
CA LEU A 302 1.03 2.34 14.38
C LEU A 302 1.69 3.60 14.94
N GLU A 303 2.10 3.59 16.21
CA GLU A 303 2.77 4.72 16.83
C GLU A 303 4.10 5.06 16.15
N SER A 304 4.90 4.04 15.84
CA SER A 304 6.19 4.21 15.15
C SER A 304 6.01 4.78 13.74
N VAL A 305 5.05 4.28 12.96
CA VAL A 305 4.76 4.78 11.61
C VAL A 305 4.23 6.21 11.65
N LEU A 306 3.34 6.56 12.59
CA LEU A 306 2.85 7.94 12.75
C LEU A 306 3.94 8.92 13.18
N ARG A 307 5.00 8.43 13.84
CA ARG A 307 6.17 9.21 14.24
C ARG A 307 7.32 9.17 13.23
N ALA A 308 7.19 8.45 12.12
CA ALA A 308 8.22 8.37 11.11
C ALA A 308 8.32 9.69 10.32
N PRO A 309 9.52 10.12 9.89
CA PRO A 309 9.68 11.32 9.08
C PRO A 309 9.02 11.16 7.70
N VAL A 310 8.66 12.28 7.05
CA VAL A 310 8.03 12.27 5.72
C VAL A 310 8.84 11.49 4.68
N LEU A 311 10.18 11.54 4.78
CA LEU A 311 11.10 10.78 3.93
C LEU A 311 10.81 9.26 3.93
N PHE A 312 10.34 8.71 5.05
CA PHE A 312 9.95 7.30 5.13
C PHE A 312 8.81 6.99 4.15
N PHE A 313 7.81 7.86 4.05
CA PHE A 313 6.65 7.71 3.18
C PHE A 313 6.98 7.97 1.70
N ASP A 314 7.96 8.85 1.43
CA ASP A 314 8.46 9.05 0.07
C ASP A 314 9.25 7.83 -0.43
N ARG A 315 10.02 7.18 0.45
CA ARG A 315 10.82 5.98 0.13
C ARG A 315 9.99 4.69 0.12
N ASN A 316 8.90 4.63 0.87
CA ASN A 316 8.07 3.44 1.00
C ASN A 316 6.68 3.68 0.41
N PRO A 317 6.35 3.03 -0.73
CA PRO A 317 5.04 3.14 -1.33
C PRO A 317 3.92 2.82 -0.33
N THR A 318 2.81 3.56 -0.42
CA THR A 318 1.66 3.38 0.49
C THR A 318 1.13 1.95 0.52
N GLY A 319 1.15 1.25 -0.63
CA GLY A 319 0.76 -0.16 -0.72
C GLY A 319 1.63 -1.09 0.15
N ARG A 320 2.92 -0.79 0.32
CA ARG A 320 3.82 -1.57 1.19
C ARG A 320 3.41 -1.43 2.64
N ILE A 321 3.20 -0.19 3.10
CA ILE A 321 2.77 0.11 4.47
C ILE A 321 1.42 -0.55 4.73
N LEU A 322 0.46 -0.40 3.82
CA LEU A 322 -0.86 -1.00 3.92
C LEU A 322 -0.79 -2.52 4.03
N ASN A 323 0.06 -3.19 3.24
CA ASN A 323 0.21 -4.64 3.29
C ASN A 323 0.76 -5.14 4.65
N ARG A 324 1.54 -4.32 5.37
CA ARG A 324 1.98 -4.66 6.74
C ARG A 324 0.80 -4.60 7.74
N PHE A 325 0.00 -3.54 7.66
CA PHE A 325 -1.18 -3.35 8.52
C PHE A 325 -2.33 -4.31 8.22
N SER A 326 -2.52 -4.72 6.96
CA SER A 326 -3.60 -5.62 6.58
C SER A 326 -3.18 -7.08 6.63
N LYS A 327 -2.21 -7.48 5.79
CA LYS A 327 -1.90 -8.89 5.56
C LYS A 327 -0.98 -9.47 6.61
N ASP A 328 0.15 -8.82 6.89
CA ASP A 328 1.11 -9.36 7.86
C ASP A 328 0.54 -9.34 9.28
N THR A 329 -0.19 -8.28 9.64
CA THR A 329 -0.94 -8.24 10.91
C THR A 329 -2.07 -9.28 10.92
N GLY A 330 -2.85 -9.40 9.84
CA GLY A 330 -3.90 -10.43 9.75
C GLY A 330 -3.39 -11.86 9.88
N HIS A 331 -2.19 -12.17 9.35
CA HIS A 331 -1.54 -13.45 9.59
C HIS A 331 -1.21 -13.67 11.08
N MET A 332 -0.78 -12.62 11.79
CA MET A 332 -0.46 -12.67 13.22
C MET A 332 -1.70 -12.80 14.11
N ASP A 333 -2.83 -12.25 13.66
CA ASP A 333 -4.11 -12.30 14.38
C ASP A 333 -4.84 -13.65 14.20
N ASP A 334 -4.91 -14.16 12.97
CA ASP A 334 -5.78 -15.30 12.64
C ASP A 334 -5.01 -16.63 12.52
N LEU A 335 -3.99 -16.67 11.66
CA LEU A 335 -3.34 -17.92 11.23
C LEU A 335 -2.21 -18.35 12.18
N LEU A 336 -1.37 -17.40 12.59
CA LEU A 336 -0.21 -17.66 13.43
C LEU A 336 -0.61 -18.29 14.77
N PRO A 337 -1.68 -17.84 15.46
CA PRO A 337 -1.98 -18.43 16.74
C PRO A 337 -2.36 -19.90 16.66
N GLN A 338 -3.17 -20.25 15.66
CA GLN A 338 -3.56 -21.63 15.39
C GLN A 338 -2.33 -22.49 15.03
N ILE A 339 -1.47 -22.02 14.13
CA ILE A 339 -0.29 -22.77 13.67
C ILE A 339 0.73 -22.99 14.80
N ILE A 340 1.02 -21.97 15.61
CA ILE A 340 1.93 -22.13 16.75
C ILE A 340 1.33 -23.10 17.79
N GLN A 341 0.03 -22.98 18.10
CA GLN A 341 -0.62 -23.89 19.03
C GLN A 341 -0.56 -25.34 18.54
N ASP A 342 -0.90 -25.58 17.27
CA ASP A 342 -0.82 -26.90 16.63
C ASP A 342 0.62 -27.43 16.63
N PHE A 343 1.61 -26.57 16.34
CA PHE A 343 3.02 -26.95 16.38
C PHE A 343 3.47 -27.34 17.79
N VAL A 344 3.22 -26.50 18.81
CA VAL A 344 3.62 -26.79 20.20
C VAL A 344 2.93 -28.05 20.70
N GLN A 345 1.64 -28.23 20.40
CA GLN A 345 0.90 -29.44 20.76
C GLN A 345 1.45 -30.69 20.09
N THR A 346 1.65 -30.67 18.77
CA THR A 346 2.15 -31.84 18.04
C THR A 346 3.60 -32.17 18.40
N PHE A 347 4.42 -31.15 18.63
CA PHE A 347 5.81 -31.34 19.10
C PHE A 347 5.86 -32.00 20.47
N LEU A 348 5.10 -31.51 21.46
CA LEU A 348 5.03 -32.11 22.80
C LEU A 348 4.45 -33.52 22.75
N LEU A 349 3.46 -33.77 21.89
CA LEU A 349 2.88 -35.11 21.71
C LEU A 349 3.89 -36.09 21.10
N VAL A 350 4.65 -35.69 20.07
CA VAL A 350 5.72 -36.52 19.49
C VAL A 350 6.79 -36.84 20.53
N MET A 351 7.21 -35.86 21.33
CA MET A 351 8.16 -36.09 22.42
C MET A 351 7.60 -37.06 23.47
N GLY A 352 6.30 -36.97 23.78
CA GLY A 352 5.60 -37.90 24.67
C GLY A 352 5.58 -39.34 24.11
N VAL A 353 5.15 -39.52 22.86
CA VAL A 353 5.11 -40.84 22.20
C VAL A 353 6.50 -41.46 22.11
N VAL A 354 7.51 -40.68 21.70
CA VAL A 354 8.91 -41.13 21.67
C VAL A 354 9.40 -41.50 23.06
N GLY A 355 9.10 -40.69 24.08
CA GLY A 355 9.45 -40.97 25.46
C GLY A 355 8.88 -42.31 25.95
N ILE A 356 7.59 -42.57 25.72
CA ILE A 356 6.96 -43.85 26.08
C ILE A 356 7.61 -45.01 25.32
N MET A 357 7.85 -44.87 24.01
CA MET A 357 8.49 -45.92 23.21
C MET A 357 9.87 -46.31 23.75
N VAL A 358 10.70 -45.32 24.12
CA VAL A 358 12.05 -45.57 24.64
C VAL A 358 12.01 -46.17 26.04
N VAL A 359 11.06 -45.77 26.89
CA VAL A 359 10.88 -46.37 28.24
C VAL A 359 10.45 -47.83 28.15
N VAL A 360 9.54 -48.16 27.21
CA VAL A 360 9.03 -49.54 27.06
C VAL A 360 10.06 -50.43 26.36
N ILE A 361 10.73 -49.95 25.31
CA ILE A 361 11.78 -50.68 24.58
C ILE A 361 12.96 -49.74 24.33
N PRO A 362 14.00 -49.75 25.18
CA PRO A 362 15.16 -48.86 25.04
C PRO A 362 15.88 -48.96 23.70
N TRP A 363 15.89 -50.16 23.09
CA TRP A 363 16.50 -50.40 21.78
C TRP A 363 15.87 -49.59 20.63
N THR A 364 14.61 -49.15 20.77
CA THR A 364 13.95 -48.28 19.77
C THR A 364 14.63 -46.93 19.62
N ALA A 365 15.36 -46.45 20.63
CA ALA A 365 16.11 -45.19 20.54
C ALA A 365 17.15 -45.21 19.42
N ILE A 366 17.80 -46.37 19.18
CA ILE A 366 18.78 -46.55 18.10
C ILE A 366 18.11 -46.37 16.73
N LEU A 367 16.86 -46.81 16.59
CA LEU A 367 16.08 -46.65 15.37
C LEU A 367 15.64 -45.19 15.17
N LEU A 368 15.23 -44.51 16.23
CA LEU A 368 14.68 -43.14 16.13
C LEU A 368 15.72 -42.08 15.72
N ILE A 369 16.99 -42.26 16.07
CA ILE A 369 18.08 -41.32 15.73
C ILE A 369 18.24 -41.13 14.20
N PRO A 370 18.46 -42.18 13.38
CA PRO A 370 18.62 -42.02 11.93
C PRO A 370 17.34 -41.47 11.27
N PHE A 371 16.15 -41.87 11.72
CA PHE A 371 14.90 -41.30 11.23
C PHE A 371 14.77 -39.80 11.55
N GLY A 372 15.16 -39.39 12.77
CA GLY A 372 15.21 -37.98 13.15
C GLY A 372 16.14 -37.15 12.27
N ILE A 373 17.30 -37.69 11.90
CA ILE A 373 18.24 -37.04 10.96
C ILE A 373 17.60 -36.90 9.58
N ILE A 374 16.95 -37.95 9.06
CA ILE A 374 16.24 -37.91 7.76
C ILE A 374 15.15 -36.84 7.77
N PHE A 375 14.32 -36.78 8.81
CA PHE A 375 13.28 -35.75 8.94
C PHE A 375 13.88 -34.34 8.98
N PHE A 376 14.99 -34.15 9.71
CA PHE A 376 15.66 -32.86 9.78
C PHE A 376 16.21 -32.40 8.43
N VAL A 377 16.86 -33.31 7.68
CA VAL A 377 17.40 -33.03 6.34
C VAL A 377 16.27 -32.71 5.34
N LEU A 378 15.20 -33.53 5.31
CA LEU A 378 14.04 -33.29 4.46
C LEU A 378 13.39 -31.94 4.78
N ARG A 379 13.20 -31.62 6.07
CA ARG A 379 12.64 -30.33 6.50
C ARG A 379 13.50 -29.16 6.02
N ARG A 380 14.82 -29.26 6.17
CA ARG A 380 15.74 -28.19 5.75
C ARG A 380 15.66 -27.94 4.25
N TYR A 381 15.73 -29.01 3.45
CA TYR A 381 15.62 -28.93 2.00
C TYR A 381 14.29 -28.34 1.54
N PHE A 382 13.19 -28.77 2.17
CA PHE A 382 11.87 -28.22 1.90
C PHE A 382 11.79 -26.72 2.21
N LEU A 383 12.30 -26.29 3.37
CA LEU A 383 12.22 -24.89 3.78
C LEU A 383 13.02 -23.96 2.87
N GLU A 384 14.22 -24.37 2.45
CA GLU A 384 15.04 -23.60 1.52
C GLU A 384 14.28 -23.38 0.20
N THR A 385 13.75 -24.45 -0.40
CA THR A 385 12.98 -24.38 -1.65
C THR A 385 11.64 -23.65 -1.49
N SER A 386 10.86 -24.00 -0.46
CA SER A 386 9.51 -23.47 -0.24
C SER A 386 9.52 -21.96 0.00
N ARG A 387 10.57 -21.44 0.64
CA ARG A 387 10.74 -19.99 0.82
C ARG A 387 10.89 -19.26 -0.51
N ASP A 388 11.74 -19.75 -1.40
CA ASP A 388 11.98 -19.09 -2.67
C ASP A 388 10.76 -19.19 -3.59
N VAL A 389 10.07 -20.33 -3.59
CA VAL A 389 8.79 -20.48 -4.31
C VAL A 389 7.71 -19.56 -3.71
N LYS A 390 7.63 -19.44 -2.38
CA LYS A 390 6.68 -18.55 -1.71
C LYS A 390 6.98 -17.07 -1.99
N ARG A 391 8.26 -16.71 -2.11
CA ARG A 391 8.70 -15.37 -2.54
C ARG A 391 8.26 -15.08 -3.97
N LEU A 392 8.47 -16.03 -4.88
CA LEU A 392 8.02 -15.92 -6.27
C LEU A 392 6.49 -15.69 -6.34
N GLU A 393 5.71 -16.48 -5.61
CA GLU A 393 4.24 -16.29 -5.53
C GLU A 393 3.83 -14.92 -5.00
N CYS A 394 4.50 -14.43 -3.96
CA CYS A 394 4.17 -13.12 -3.42
C CYS A 394 4.52 -11.99 -4.40
N ALA A 395 5.62 -12.12 -5.15
CA ALA A 395 6.04 -11.15 -6.15
C ALA A 395 5.08 -11.10 -7.34
N THR A 396 4.60 -12.25 -7.82
CA THR A 396 3.66 -12.33 -8.95
C THR A 396 2.24 -11.91 -8.57
N ARG A 397 1.87 -11.97 -7.29
CA ARG A 397 0.56 -11.51 -6.81
C ARG A 397 0.39 -9.99 -6.84
N SER A 398 1.45 -9.21 -6.58
CA SER A 398 1.33 -7.74 -6.47
C SER A 398 0.88 -7.06 -7.78
N PRO A 399 1.42 -7.42 -8.96
CA PRO A 399 0.96 -6.88 -10.24
C PRO A 399 -0.55 -7.04 -10.50
N VAL A 400 -1.15 -8.16 -10.07
CA VAL A 400 -2.60 -8.41 -10.23
C VAL A 400 -3.42 -7.33 -9.53
N PHE A 401 -3.07 -7.00 -8.28
CA PHE A 401 -3.76 -5.96 -7.51
C PHE A 401 -3.48 -4.54 -8.03
N SER A 402 -2.23 -4.22 -8.38
CA SER A 402 -1.89 -2.91 -8.96
C SER A 402 -2.61 -2.68 -10.30
N HIS A 403 -2.68 -3.71 -11.15
CA HIS A 403 -3.42 -3.65 -12.41
C HIS A 403 -4.92 -3.44 -12.16
N LEU A 404 -5.52 -4.14 -11.19
CA LEU A 404 -6.93 -3.95 -10.83
C LEU A 404 -7.21 -2.53 -10.31
N ALA A 405 -6.37 -2.02 -9.40
CA ALA A 405 -6.53 -0.69 -8.82
C ALA A 405 -6.41 0.42 -9.89
N SER A 406 -5.39 0.32 -10.77
CA SER A 406 -5.21 1.27 -11.87
C SER A 406 -6.36 1.20 -12.89
N SER A 407 -6.90 0.00 -13.15
CA SER A 407 -8.05 -0.20 -14.03
C SER A 407 -9.33 0.43 -13.46
N LEU A 408 -9.59 0.28 -12.16
CA LEU A 408 -10.74 0.89 -11.50
C LEU A 408 -10.66 2.42 -11.49
N GLN A 409 -9.48 2.97 -11.19
CA GLN A 409 -9.26 4.42 -11.18
C GLN A 409 -9.30 5.01 -12.60
N GLY A 410 -8.76 4.30 -13.59
CA GLY A 410 -8.70 4.70 -15.00
C GLY A 410 -9.91 4.27 -15.85
N ARG A 411 -11.00 3.79 -15.24
CA ARG A 411 -12.12 3.14 -15.95
C ARG A 411 -12.74 3.97 -17.07
N TRP A 412 -12.80 5.28 -16.91
CA TRP A 412 -13.35 6.17 -17.95
C TRP A 412 -12.39 6.30 -19.13
N THR A 413 -11.09 6.47 -18.85
CA THR A 413 -10.05 6.54 -19.88
C THR A 413 -9.95 5.23 -20.65
N ILE A 414 -9.97 4.07 -19.97
CA ILE A 414 -9.89 2.76 -20.65
C ILE A 414 -11.06 2.58 -21.63
N ARG A 415 -12.27 2.95 -21.21
CA ARG A 415 -13.48 2.88 -22.06
C ARG A 415 -13.45 3.90 -23.19
N ALA A 416 -13.03 5.14 -22.92
CA ALA A 416 -12.91 6.18 -23.94
C ALA A 416 -11.92 5.80 -25.06
N PHE A 417 -10.81 5.14 -24.70
CA PHE A 417 -9.80 4.66 -25.66
C PHE A 417 -10.13 3.29 -26.27
N LYS A 418 -11.27 2.68 -25.91
CA LYS A 418 -11.68 1.32 -26.34
C LYS A 418 -10.59 0.26 -26.10
N ALA A 419 -9.87 0.37 -24.99
CA ALA A 419 -8.70 -0.46 -24.67
C ALA A 419 -9.03 -1.64 -23.73
N GLN A 420 -10.30 -2.00 -23.56
CA GLN A 420 -10.75 -3.02 -22.59
C GLN A 420 -10.09 -4.37 -22.84
N GLN A 421 -10.09 -4.85 -24.09
CA GLN A 421 -9.52 -6.15 -24.44
C GLN A 421 -8.02 -6.23 -24.10
N ARG A 422 -7.26 -5.18 -24.41
CA ARG A 422 -5.83 -5.11 -24.09
C ARG A 422 -5.57 -5.18 -22.58
N PHE A 423 -6.40 -4.51 -21.78
CA PHE A 423 -6.31 -4.56 -20.33
C PHE A 423 -6.74 -5.92 -19.77
N GLN A 424 -7.72 -6.58 -20.40
CA GLN A 424 -8.13 -7.94 -20.03
C GLN A 424 -7.01 -8.95 -20.29
N GLU A 425 -6.43 -8.94 -21.49
CA GLU A 425 -5.29 -9.82 -21.84
C GLU A 425 -4.09 -9.62 -20.91
N LEU A 426 -3.81 -8.36 -20.53
CA LEU A 426 -2.75 -8.05 -19.58
C LEU A 426 -3.06 -8.55 -18.15
N PHE A 427 -4.33 -8.45 -17.73
CA PHE A 427 -4.77 -8.97 -16.43
C PHE A 427 -4.66 -10.50 -16.39
N ASP A 428 -5.13 -11.17 -17.43
CA ASP A 428 -5.07 -12.63 -17.56
C ASP A 428 -3.61 -13.12 -17.53
N ALA A 429 -2.69 -12.45 -18.23
CA ALA A 429 -1.26 -12.75 -18.18
C ALA A 429 -0.66 -12.61 -16.77
N HIS A 430 -1.05 -11.59 -16.00
CA HIS A 430 -0.62 -11.45 -14.61
C HIS A 430 -1.20 -12.55 -13.71
N GLN A 431 -2.45 -12.94 -13.96
CA GLN A 431 -3.11 -14.00 -13.21
C GLN A 431 -2.51 -15.38 -13.51
N ASP A 432 -2.18 -15.67 -14.76
CA ASP A 432 -1.54 -16.93 -15.17
C ASP A 432 -0.17 -17.10 -14.49
N LEU A 433 0.65 -16.05 -14.50
CA LEU A 433 1.95 -16.05 -13.84
C LEU A 433 1.83 -16.24 -12.32
N HIS A 434 0.82 -15.64 -11.68
CA HIS A 434 0.53 -15.87 -10.27
C HIS A 434 0.09 -17.32 -10.00
N SER A 435 -0.79 -17.85 -10.85
CA SER A 435 -1.33 -19.20 -10.73
C SER A 435 -0.25 -20.26 -10.90
N GLU A 436 0.69 -20.07 -11.83
CA GLU A 436 1.86 -20.94 -12.02
C GLU A 436 2.73 -21.00 -10.75
N ALA A 437 3.07 -19.84 -10.18
CA ALA A 437 3.86 -19.76 -8.96
C ALA A 437 3.14 -20.37 -7.75
N TRP A 438 1.83 -20.13 -7.62
CA TRP A 438 1.02 -20.73 -6.56
C TRP A 438 0.90 -22.26 -6.71
N PHE A 439 0.73 -22.75 -7.93
CA PHE A 439 0.68 -24.18 -8.22
C PHE A 439 2.01 -24.86 -7.87
N LEU A 440 3.14 -24.23 -8.19
CA LEU A 440 4.47 -24.71 -7.81
C LEU A 440 4.61 -24.81 -6.28
N PHE A 441 4.12 -23.83 -5.54
CA PHE A 441 4.10 -23.85 -4.07
C PHE A 441 3.29 -25.03 -3.53
N LEU A 442 2.08 -25.24 -4.04
CA LEU A 442 1.20 -26.32 -3.62
C LEU A 442 1.82 -27.69 -3.92
N THR A 443 2.40 -27.87 -5.10
CA THR A 443 3.04 -29.11 -5.53
C THR A 443 4.26 -29.43 -4.68
N THR A 444 5.09 -28.43 -4.35
CA THR A 444 6.25 -28.59 -3.46
C THR A 444 5.82 -29.05 -2.05
N SER A 445 4.73 -28.47 -1.51
CA SER A 445 4.17 -28.89 -0.22
C SER A 445 3.62 -30.31 -0.25
N ARG A 446 2.97 -30.72 -1.35
CA ARG A 446 2.47 -32.10 -1.53
C ARG A 446 3.60 -33.12 -1.65
N TRP A 447 4.65 -32.81 -2.42
CA TRP A 447 5.84 -33.65 -2.51
C TRP A 447 6.46 -33.88 -1.13
N PHE A 448 6.61 -32.81 -0.34
CA PHE A 448 7.16 -32.91 1.02
C PHE A 448 6.31 -33.81 1.92
N ALA A 449 4.98 -33.65 1.90
CA ALA A 449 4.09 -34.51 2.67
C ALA A 449 4.24 -35.99 2.28
N LEU A 450 4.26 -36.30 0.98
CA LEU A 450 4.42 -37.67 0.49
C LEU A 450 5.76 -38.28 0.90
N CYS A 451 6.85 -37.51 0.86
CA CYS A 451 8.15 -37.97 1.35
C CYS A 451 8.12 -38.28 2.86
N LEU A 452 7.53 -37.42 3.69
CA LEU A 452 7.41 -37.64 5.13
C LEU A 452 6.60 -38.90 5.44
N ASP A 453 5.48 -39.10 4.74
CA ASP A 453 4.61 -40.28 4.91
C ASP A 453 5.33 -41.56 4.48
N ALA A 454 6.11 -41.51 3.40
CA ALA A 454 6.92 -42.65 2.94
C ALA A 454 7.99 -43.04 3.98
N VAL A 455 8.68 -42.07 4.57
CA VAL A 455 9.65 -42.33 5.66
C VAL A 455 8.95 -42.94 6.88
N CYS A 456 7.76 -42.45 7.24
CA CYS A 456 6.96 -43.01 8.33
C CYS A 456 6.47 -44.43 8.05
N ALA A 457 6.09 -44.75 6.81
CA ALA A 457 5.70 -46.09 6.42
C ALA A 457 6.87 -47.07 6.57
N ILE A 458 8.08 -46.68 6.15
CA ILE A 458 9.31 -47.47 6.35
C ILE A 458 9.56 -47.68 7.84
N PHE A 459 9.41 -46.65 8.67
CA PHE A 459 9.55 -46.77 10.12
C PHE A 459 8.61 -47.82 10.72
N VAL A 460 7.31 -47.79 10.37
CA VAL A 460 6.35 -48.79 10.86
C VAL A 460 6.69 -50.20 10.40
N ILE A 461 7.11 -50.37 9.14
CA ILE A 461 7.56 -51.66 8.62
C ILE A 461 8.73 -52.19 9.47
N VAL A 462 9.75 -51.36 9.72
CA VAL A 462 10.90 -51.77 10.52
C VAL A 462 10.50 -52.11 11.96
N VAL A 463 9.64 -51.31 12.59
CA VAL A 463 9.15 -51.57 13.96
C VAL A 463 8.32 -52.85 14.02
N ALA A 464 7.46 -53.11 13.03
CA ALA A 464 6.62 -54.30 12.98
C ALA A 464 7.44 -55.59 12.75
N PHE A 465 8.46 -55.55 11.89
CA PHE A 465 9.35 -56.71 11.73
C PHE A 465 10.27 -56.88 12.93
N ALA A 466 10.80 -55.80 13.51
CA ALA A 466 11.61 -55.87 14.71
C ALA A 466 10.83 -56.46 15.89
N SER A 467 9.56 -56.09 16.06
CA SER A 467 8.72 -56.66 17.12
C SER A 467 8.42 -58.15 16.91
N LEU A 468 8.34 -58.61 15.66
CA LEU A 468 8.22 -60.04 15.33
C LEU A 468 9.49 -60.82 15.68
N PHE A 469 10.67 -60.29 15.35
CA PHE A 469 11.94 -60.93 15.68
C PHE A 469 12.24 -60.94 17.19
N LEU A 470 11.82 -59.91 17.91
CA LEU A 470 11.97 -59.82 19.37
C LEU A 470 10.79 -60.46 20.13
N ALA A 471 9.84 -61.12 19.44
CA ALA A 471 8.65 -61.68 20.05
C ALA A 471 8.95 -62.73 21.13
N GLU A 472 10.09 -63.42 21.06
CA GLU A 472 10.53 -64.38 22.09
C GLU A 472 11.05 -63.69 23.36
N THR A 473 11.45 -62.41 23.27
CA THR A 473 12.02 -61.62 24.37
C THR A 473 11.06 -60.59 24.96
N LEU A 474 9.99 -60.23 24.23
CA LEU A 474 9.04 -59.19 24.59
C LEU A 474 7.71 -59.77 25.05
N ASN A 475 7.08 -59.13 26.03
CA ASN A 475 5.72 -59.50 26.43
C ASN A 475 4.71 -59.11 25.34
N VAL A 476 3.66 -59.92 25.17
CA VAL A 476 2.59 -59.69 24.18
C VAL A 476 1.98 -58.28 24.30
N GLY A 477 1.80 -57.79 25.53
CA GLY A 477 1.30 -56.43 25.79
C GLY A 477 2.27 -55.31 25.36
N GLN A 478 3.58 -55.52 25.45
CA GLN A 478 4.59 -54.54 25.02
C GLN A 478 4.63 -54.42 23.49
N VAL A 479 4.50 -55.55 22.78
CA VAL A 479 4.44 -55.58 21.32
C VAL A 479 3.21 -54.83 20.80
N GLY A 480 2.04 -55.06 21.41
CA GLY A 480 0.81 -54.34 21.08
C GLY A 480 0.92 -52.83 21.32
N LEU A 481 1.47 -52.43 22.47
CA LEU A 481 1.68 -51.03 22.82
C LEU A 481 2.61 -50.31 21.82
N VAL A 482 3.73 -50.95 21.46
CA VAL A 482 4.69 -50.38 20.51
C VAL A 482 4.09 -50.23 19.11
N LEU A 483 3.29 -51.19 18.67
CA LEU A 483 2.61 -51.10 17.37
C LEU A 483 1.55 -50.00 17.36
N SER A 484 0.75 -49.86 18.42
CA SER A 484 -0.22 -48.77 18.56
C SER A 484 0.48 -47.41 18.60
N LEU A 485 1.57 -47.26 19.36
CA LEU A 485 2.36 -46.04 19.40
C LEU A 485 3.02 -45.72 18.05
N ALA A 486 3.42 -46.75 17.28
CA ALA A 486 4.01 -46.56 15.95
C ALA A 486 2.98 -46.02 14.96
N LEU A 487 1.71 -46.44 15.04
CA LEU A 487 0.62 -45.85 14.26
C LEU A 487 0.33 -44.40 14.65
N THR A 488 0.41 -44.05 15.94
CA THR A 488 0.31 -42.64 16.36
C THR A 488 1.49 -41.82 15.84
N PHE A 489 2.70 -42.40 15.85
CA PHE A 489 3.91 -41.77 15.36
C PHE A 489 3.82 -41.41 13.87
N THR A 490 3.24 -42.26 13.01
CA THR A 490 3.11 -41.97 11.57
C THR A 490 2.19 -40.81 11.25
N VAL A 491 1.21 -40.53 12.11
CA VAL A 491 0.33 -39.37 11.93
C VAL A 491 0.95 -38.10 12.51
N MET A 492 1.55 -38.22 13.71
CA MET A 492 1.97 -37.05 14.48
C MET A 492 3.29 -36.45 14.00
N VAL A 493 4.25 -37.27 13.56
CA VAL A 493 5.56 -36.76 13.11
C VAL A 493 5.47 -35.95 11.82
N PRO A 494 4.82 -36.42 10.74
CA PRO A 494 4.63 -35.61 9.54
C PRO A 494 3.87 -34.32 9.82
N ARG A 495 2.84 -34.38 10.68
CA ARG A 495 2.10 -33.19 11.10
C ARG A 495 2.99 -32.20 11.85
N CYS A 496 3.78 -32.66 12.82
CA CYS A 496 4.71 -31.82 13.57
C CYS A 496 5.74 -31.15 12.66
N VAL A 497 6.36 -31.91 11.75
CA VAL A 497 7.37 -31.39 10.83
C VAL A 497 6.76 -30.35 9.89
N ARG A 498 5.57 -30.60 9.34
CA ARG A 498 4.86 -29.64 8.48
C ARG A 498 4.46 -28.36 9.23
N GLN A 499 3.85 -28.50 10.41
CA GLN A 499 3.46 -27.36 11.25
C GLN A 499 4.66 -26.51 11.67
N SER A 500 5.81 -27.15 11.93
CA SER A 500 7.05 -26.42 12.23
C SER A 500 7.56 -25.57 11.06
N ALA A 501 7.32 -26.01 9.81
CA ALA A 501 7.71 -25.27 8.62
C ALA A 501 6.72 -24.13 8.31
N GLU A 502 5.43 -24.38 8.52
CA GLU A 502 4.37 -23.37 8.42
C GLU A 502 4.56 -22.26 9.48
N ALA A 503 4.88 -22.63 10.73
CA ALA A 503 5.16 -21.68 11.81
C ALA A 503 6.35 -20.76 11.49
N GLU A 504 7.44 -21.32 10.95
CA GLU A 504 8.61 -20.56 10.52
C GLU A 504 8.30 -19.63 9.33
N THR A 505 7.40 -20.05 8.42
CA THR A 505 6.93 -19.22 7.31
C THR A 505 6.08 -18.05 7.79
N MET A 506 5.17 -18.28 8.74
CA MET A 506 4.32 -17.21 9.30
C MET A 506 5.11 -16.22 10.16
N MET A 507 6.19 -16.67 10.82
CA MET A 507 7.05 -15.79 11.61
C MET A 507 7.81 -14.74 10.76
N ILE A 508 7.88 -14.92 9.44
CA ILE A 508 8.41 -13.89 8.52
C ILE A 508 7.55 -12.63 8.55
N SER A 509 6.21 -12.77 8.68
CA SER A 509 5.30 -11.63 8.82
C SER A 509 5.57 -10.85 10.11
N VAL A 510 5.85 -11.56 11.21
CA VAL A 510 6.26 -10.93 12.48
C VAL A 510 7.57 -10.16 12.33
N GLU A 511 8.61 -10.76 11.74
CA GLU A 511 9.89 -10.09 11.52
C GLU A 511 9.73 -8.78 10.74
N ARG A 512 8.85 -8.78 9.74
CA ARG A 512 8.51 -7.60 8.93
C ARG A 512 7.79 -6.53 9.74
N VAL A 513 6.85 -6.92 10.60
CA VAL A 513 6.12 -5.99 11.49
C VAL A 513 7.06 -5.41 12.54
N THR A 514 7.92 -6.22 13.16
CA THR A 514 8.90 -5.77 14.16
C THR A 514 9.91 -4.78 13.57
N LYS A 515 10.28 -4.88 12.28
CA LYS A 515 11.09 -3.85 11.63
C LYS A 515 10.41 -2.47 11.58
N TYR A 516 9.08 -2.43 11.59
CA TYR A 516 8.32 -1.18 11.60
C TYR A 516 8.06 -0.63 13.01
N THR A 517 8.28 -1.42 14.07
CA THR A 517 8.16 -0.92 15.44
C THR A 517 9.38 -0.09 15.87
N ASP A 518 10.51 -0.26 15.17
CA ASP A 518 11.78 0.43 15.43
C ASP A 518 12.20 1.33 14.25
N LEU A 519 11.26 2.15 13.77
CA LEU A 519 11.58 3.16 12.74
C LEU A 519 12.26 4.37 13.38
N GLU A 520 13.09 5.05 12.59
CA GLU A 520 13.62 6.36 12.97
C GLU A 520 12.45 7.32 13.21
N LYS A 521 12.41 7.91 14.40
CA LYS A 521 11.35 8.83 14.81
C LYS A 521 11.73 10.26 14.47
N GLU A 522 10.75 11.06 14.10
CA GLU A 522 10.87 12.50 13.96
C GLU A 522 11.29 13.15 15.29
N ALA A 523 11.70 14.42 15.24
CA ALA A 523 12.00 15.18 16.45
C ALA A 523 10.80 15.15 17.43
N PRO A 524 11.05 15.22 18.75
CA PRO A 524 9.99 15.18 19.75
C PRO A 524 8.88 16.19 19.49
N TRP A 525 7.64 15.78 19.71
CA TRP A 525 6.47 16.66 19.61
C TRP A 525 6.53 17.80 20.61
N GLU A 526 7.07 17.53 21.81
CA GLU A 526 7.18 18.47 22.91
C GLU A 526 8.60 18.38 23.51
N TYR A 527 9.17 19.53 23.86
CA TYR A 527 10.38 19.61 24.67
C TYR A 527 10.03 20.11 26.09
N LYS A 528 10.97 19.96 27.04
CA LYS A 528 10.81 20.50 28.40
C LYS A 528 10.66 22.03 28.45
N HIS A 529 11.10 22.72 27.40
CA HIS A 529 11.01 24.17 27.29
C HIS A 529 9.97 24.51 26.22
N HIS A 530 8.88 25.15 26.65
CA HIS A 530 7.80 25.60 25.77
C HIS A 530 7.96 27.10 25.49
N PRO A 531 7.59 27.55 24.28
CA PRO A 531 7.48 28.98 24.02
C PRO A 531 6.34 29.59 24.87
N PRO A 532 6.35 30.92 25.07
CA PRO A 532 5.25 31.61 25.75
C PRO A 532 3.89 31.30 25.09
N PRO A 533 2.78 31.21 25.85
CA PRO A 533 1.46 30.90 25.27
C PRO A 533 0.99 31.87 24.17
N SER A 534 1.46 33.12 24.27
CA SER A 534 1.20 34.20 23.31
C SER A 534 2.05 34.13 22.04
N TRP A 535 3.01 33.22 21.97
CA TRP A 535 3.83 33.02 20.78
C TRP A 535 3.04 32.23 19.71
N PRO A 536 3.20 32.56 18.42
CA PRO A 536 3.86 33.76 17.87
C PRO A 536 2.93 34.99 17.94
N GLN A 537 3.50 36.17 18.22
CA GLN A 537 2.76 37.42 18.43
C GLN A 537 2.92 38.42 17.28
N GLN A 538 4.10 38.50 16.68
CA GLN A 538 4.40 39.47 15.64
C GLN A 538 4.55 38.85 14.25
N GLY A 539 5.01 37.59 14.19
CA GLY A 539 5.16 36.82 12.97
C GLY A 539 6.38 37.22 12.16
N ASP A 540 7.46 37.64 12.82
CA ASP A 540 8.77 37.89 12.19
C ASP A 540 9.45 36.55 11.89
N ILE A 541 9.97 36.37 10.67
CA ILE A 541 10.66 35.13 10.28
C ILE A 541 12.02 35.47 9.66
N ASP A 542 13.09 35.06 10.34
CA ASP A 542 14.47 35.25 9.88
C ASP A 542 15.11 33.92 9.50
N PHE A 543 15.72 33.89 8.31
CA PHE A 543 16.46 32.76 7.78
C PHE A 543 17.95 33.10 7.80
N SER A 544 18.73 32.33 8.54
CA SER A 544 20.18 32.51 8.64
C SER A 544 20.90 31.31 8.00
N ASN A 545 21.37 31.49 6.75
CA ASN A 545 22.10 30.50 5.95
C ASN A 545 21.39 29.14 5.85
N VAL A 546 20.10 29.18 5.50
CA VAL A 546 19.26 27.99 5.50
C VAL A 546 19.47 27.17 4.22
N SER A 547 19.86 25.92 4.42
CA SER A 547 20.13 24.92 3.39
C SER A 547 19.26 23.69 3.63
N PHE A 548 18.52 23.23 2.61
CA PHE A 548 17.51 22.18 2.77
C PHE A 548 17.71 21.02 1.79
N ARG A 549 17.52 19.80 2.30
CA ARG A 549 17.53 18.53 1.56
C ARG A 549 16.43 17.61 2.08
N TYR A 550 15.80 16.84 1.19
CA TYR A 550 14.77 15.85 1.58
C TYR A 550 15.37 14.58 2.19
N SER A 551 16.54 14.14 1.71
CA SER A 551 17.31 13.01 2.24
C SER A 551 18.74 13.44 2.56
N SER A 552 19.39 12.75 3.51
CA SER A 552 20.80 12.97 3.86
C SER A 552 21.71 12.92 2.64
N ASP A 553 21.42 11.96 1.76
CA ASP A 553 22.23 11.57 0.60
C ASP A 553 21.77 12.29 -0.69
N GLY A 554 20.68 13.06 -0.62
CA GLY A 554 20.09 13.75 -1.76
C GLY A 554 20.75 15.11 -2.06
N PRO A 555 20.47 15.68 -3.25
CA PRO A 555 20.96 17.00 -3.60
C PRO A 555 20.35 18.09 -2.72
N LEU A 556 21.11 19.16 -2.49
CA LEU A 556 20.61 20.38 -1.85
C LEU A 556 19.61 21.07 -2.79
N VAL A 557 18.37 21.20 -2.32
CA VAL A 557 17.27 21.87 -3.05
C VAL A 557 17.29 23.36 -2.79
N LEU A 558 17.43 23.75 -1.51
CA LEU A 558 17.62 25.14 -1.10
C LEU A 558 19.08 25.30 -0.64
N LYS A 559 19.72 26.39 -1.07
CA LYS A 559 21.14 26.66 -0.82
C LYS A 559 21.28 28.05 -0.20
N ASP A 560 21.76 28.07 1.03
CA ASP A 560 22.21 29.26 1.78
C ASP A 560 21.24 30.45 1.67
N LEU A 561 19.97 30.19 2.00
CA LEU A 561 18.93 31.21 2.03
C LEU A 561 19.13 32.15 3.22
N ILE A 562 19.10 33.45 2.94
CA ILE A 562 19.17 34.54 3.94
C ILE A 562 17.99 35.56 3.85
N PRO A 563 16.74 35.18 3.47
CA PRO A 563 15.64 36.15 3.43
C PRO A 563 15.13 36.50 4.85
N LEU A 564 14.74 37.75 5.04
CA LEU A 564 13.99 38.24 6.20
C LEU A 564 12.54 38.52 5.78
N ILE A 565 11.57 37.95 6.50
CA ILE A 565 10.14 38.25 6.33
C ILE A 565 9.74 39.14 7.49
N ASP A 566 9.61 40.44 7.23
CA ASP A 566 9.25 41.38 8.28
C ASP A 566 7.84 41.11 8.84
N LEU A 567 7.72 41.40 10.13
CA LEU A 567 6.51 41.63 10.91
C LEU A 567 5.24 41.93 10.09
N ARG A 568 4.26 41.02 10.14
CA ARG A 568 2.91 41.16 9.56
C ARG A 568 2.88 41.48 8.06
N LYS A 569 3.95 41.22 7.30
CA LYS A 569 3.97 41.43 5.85
C LYS A 569 3.42 40.22 5.10
N LYS A 570 2.62 40.50 4.06
CA LYS A 570 2.21 39.51 3.07
C LYS A 570 3.32 39.38 2.03
N VAL A 571 3.92 38.20 1.92
CA VAL A 571 5.01 37.92 0.99
C VAL A 571 4.56 36.91 -0.06
N GLY A 572 4.74 37.24 -1.34
CA GLY A 572 4.48 36.34 -2.46
C GLY A 572 5.76 35.68 -2.95
N ILE A 573 5.76 34.35 -3.10
CA ILE A 573 6.91 33.59 -3.60
C ILE A 573 6.58 33.07 -5.01
N VAL A 574 7.31 33.54 -6.02
CA VAL A 574 7.08 33.21 -7.43
C VAL A 574 8.31 32.52 -8.01
N GLY A 575 8.09 31.53 -8.88
CA GLY A 575 9.18 30.82 -9.55
C GLY A 575 8.68 29.68 -10.41
N ARG A 576 9.55 29.17 -11.30
CA ARG A 576 9.23 28.04 -12.20
C ARG A 576 8.83 26.79 -11.41
N THR A 577 8.06 25.90 -12.05
CA THR A 577 7.74 24.58 -11.49
C THR A 577 9.04 23.80 -11.22
N GLY A 578 9.17 23.23 -10.02
CA GLY A 578 10.40 22.56 -9.59
C GLY A 578 11.48 23.45 -8.96
N ALA A 579 11.27 24.77 -8.84
CA ALA A 579 12.26 25.69 -8.26
C ALA A 579 12.44 25.64 -6.73
N GLY A 580 11.82 24.67 -6.03
CA GLY A 580 11.94 24.54 -4.56
C GLY A 580 10.93 25.34 -3.72
N LYS A 581 9.88 25.91 -4.32
CA LYS A 581 8.84 26.69 -3.60
C LYS A 581 8.18 25.90 -2.46
N SER A 582 7.70 24.69 -2.75
CA SER A 582 7.09 23.81 -1.74
C SER A 582 8.11 23.33 -0.72
N SER A 583 9.39 23.20 -1.12
CA SER A 583 10.49 22.80 -0.24
C SER A 583 10.80 23.85 0.83
N LEU A 584 10.59 25.14 0.54
CA LEU A 584 10.69 26.20 1.54
C LEU A 584 9.63 26.06 2.64
N VAL A 585 8.39 25.75 2.25
CA VAL A 585 7.30 25.45 3.21
C VAL A 585 7.64 24.20 4.02
N SER A 586 8.19 23.15 3.38
CA SER A 586 8.64 21.95 4.08
C SER A 586 9.76 22.23 5.11
N ALA A 587 10.68 23.15 4.81
CA ALA A 587 11.74 23.57 5.71
C ALA A 587 11.18 24.34 6.92
N LEU A 588 10.23 25.26 6.69
CA LEU A 588 9.53 26.02 7.73
C LEU A 588 8.77 25.11 8.72
N PHE A 589 8.02 24.12 8.21
CA PHE A 589 7.31 23.14 9.03
C PHE A 589 8.23 22.05 9.63
N ARG A 590 9.54 22.12 9.36
CA ARG A 590 10.56 21.17 9.78
C ARG A 590 10.19 19.71 9.44
N LEU A 591 9.58 19.47 8.27
CA LEU A 591 9.23 18.11 7.80
C LEU A 591 10.49 17.26 7.52
N SER A 592 11.58 17.92 7.18
CA SER A 592 12.95 17.41 7.21
C SER A 592 13.82 18.48 7.89
N ARG A 593 14.91 18.07 8.55
CA ARG A 593 15.75 18.99 9.33
C ARG A 593 16.57 19.89 8.39
N PRO A 594 16.31 21.21 8.34
CA PRO A 594 17.18 22.12 7.58
C PRO A 594 18.54 22.27 8.27
N LYS A 595 19.57 22.60 7.49
CA LYS A 595 20.83 23.16 7.98
C LYS A 595 20.71 24.68 8.03
N GLY A 596 21.40 25.34 8.95
CA GLY A 596 21.23 26.76 9.25
C GLY A 596 20.17 26.99 10.31
N GLU A 597 19.75 28.25 10.47
CA GLU A 597 18.85 28.66 11.54
C GLU A 597 17.61 29.35 10.98
N ILE A 598 16.45 28.96 11.50
CA ILE A 598 15.16 29.61 11.22
C ILE A 598 14.63 30.13 12.55
N TRP A 599 14.45 31.43 12.65
CA TRP A 599 13.98 32.14 13.84
C TRP A 599 12.56 32.65 13.59
N ILE A 600 11.69 32.51 14.59
CA ILE A 600 10.33 33.06 14.58
C ILE A 600 10.10 33.84 15.86
N ASP A 601 9.85 35.15 15.75
CA ASP A 601 9.73 36.09 16.89
C ASP A 601 10.90 35.93 17.89
N GLU A 602 12.15 35.97 17.38
CA GLU A 602 13.40 35.81 18.15
C GLU A 602 13.62 34.42 18.80
N ILE A 603 12.74 33.44 18.57
CA ILE A 603 12.91 32.07 19.06
C ILE A 603 13.41 31.15 17.96
N TRP A 604 14.52 30.45 18.21
CA TRP A 604 15.04 29.47 17.28
C TRP A 604 14.10 28.27 17.17
N THR A 605 13.59 27.99 15.97
CA THR A 605 12.60 26.93 15.77
C THR A 605 13.10 25.54 16.16
N ALA A 606 14.42 25.28 16.17
CA ALA A 606 14.97 23.97 16.51
C ALA A 606 14.86 23.62 18.01
N THR A 607 14.73 24.61 18.90
CA THR A 607 14.60 24.41 20.35
C THR A 607 13.17 24.13 20.79
N ILE A 608 12.19 24.29 19.89
CA ILE A 608 10.76 24.09 20.15
C ILE A 608 10.33 22.71 19.65
N GLY A 609 9.37 22.09 20.37
CA GLY A 609 8.74 20.85 19.98
C GLY A 609 7.91 21.00 18.70
N LEU A 610 7.79 19.94 17.91
CA LEU A 610 7.10 20.03 16.62
C LEU A 610 5.60 20.33 16.76
N HIS A 611 4.91 19.89 17.82
CA HIS A 611 3.50 20.21 18.02
C HIS A 611 3.31 21.69 18.38
N ASP A 612 4.14 22.24 19.26
CA ASP A 612 4.11 23.65 19.65
C ASP A 612 4.33 24.56 18.44
N LEU A 613 5.27 24.19 17.55
CA LEU A 613 5.52 24.92 16.30
C LEU A 613 4.36 24.78 15.30
N ARG A 614 3.94 23.55 14.98
CA ARG A 614 2.96 23.28 13.91
C ARG A 614 1.54 23.69 14.28
N LYS A 615 1.15 23.67 15.56
CA LYS A 615 -0.19 24.12 16.02
C LYS A 615 -0.38 25.63 15.81
N LYS A 616 0.69 26.40 15.70
CA LYS A 616 0.68 27.86 15.51
C LYS A 616 0.84 28.29 14.04
N MET A 617 0.98 27.35 13.12
CA MET A 617 1.15 27.62 11.70
C MET A 617 0.09 26.87 10.88
N THR A 618 -0.55 27.57 9.95
CA THR A 618 -1.54 26.98 9.05
C THR A 618 -0.98 26.83 7.65
N VAL A 619 -1.25 25.69 7.00
CA VAL A 619 -0.88 25.44 5.61
C VAL A 619 -2.08 24.95 4.82
N VAL A 620 -2.24 25.47 3.60
CA VAL A 620 -3.19 24.96 2.62
C VAL A 620 -2.38 24.11 1.63
N PRO A 621 -2.58 22.77 1.60
CA PRO A 621 -1.80 21.91 0.72
C PRO A 621 -2.15 22.12 -0.74
N GLN A 622 -1.18 21.87 -1.63
CA GLN A 622 -1.38 21.98 -3.08
C GLN A 622 -2.40 20.97 -3.61
N GLU A 623 -2.44 19.76 -3.03
CA GLU A 623 -3.46 18.75 -3.30
C GLU A 623 -4.44 18.72 -2.11
N PRO A 624 -5.71 19.10 -2.28
CA PRO A 624 -6.68 19.04 -1.20
C PRO A 624 -7.01 17.57 -0.90
N VAL A 625 -6.84 17.16 0.36
CA VAL A 625 -7.17 15.82 0.84
C VAL A 625 -8.33 15.94 1.83
N LEU A 626 -9.41 15.21 1.56
CA LEU A 626 -10.56 15.07 2.47
C LEU A 626 -10.56 13.66 3.03
N PHE A 627 -10.67 13.53 4.35
CA PHE A 627 -10.80 12.25 5.01
C PHE A 627 -12.24 11.76 4.92
N THR A 628 -12.41 10.44 4.78
CA THR A 628 -13.73 9.82 4.83
C THR A 628 -14.34 10.02 6.21
N GLY A 629 -15.46 10.74 6.27
CA GLY A 629 -16.12 11.12 7.51
C GLY A 629 -17.15 12.21 7.29
N THR A 630 -17.63 12.78 8.39
CA THR A 630 -18.52 13.95 8.32
C THR A 630 -17.74 15.20 7.94
N MET A 631 -18.42 16.21 7.38
CA MET A 631 -17.83 17.53 7.14
C MET A 631 -17.29 18.14 8.42
N ARG A 632 -18.05 18.05 9.52
CA ARG A 632 -17.59 18.47 10.85
C ARG A 632 -16.24 17.85 11.22
N LYS A 633 -16.09 16.53 11.06
CA LYS A 633 -14.84 15.84 11.41
C LYS A 633 -13.64 16.29 10.56
N ASN A 634 -13.89 16.73 9.32
CA ASN A 634 -12.84 17.28 8.47
C ASN A 634 -12.47 18.72 8.86
N LEU A 635 -13.44 19.52 9.34
CA LEU A 635 -13.21 20.89 9.80
C LEU A 635 -12.58 20.94 11.21
N ASP A 636 -13.09 20.12 12.12
CA ASP A 636 -12.67 20.03 13.51
C ASP A 636 -12.55 18.56 13.93
N PRO A 637 -11.38 17.92 13.70
CA PRO A 637 -11.17 16.53 14.07
C PRO A 637 -11.06 16.30 15.58
N PHE A 638 -10.83 17.35 16.38
CA PHE A 638 -10.62 17.27 17.83
C PHE A 638 -11.85 17.68 18.65
N ASN A 639 -12.90 18.19 18.00
CA ASN A 639 -14.09 18.76 18.64
C ASN A 639 -13.72 19.90 19.62
N GLU A 640 -12.79 20.77 19.22
CA GLU A 640 -12.38 21.96 20.00
C GLU A 640 -13.35 23.15 19.78
N HIS A 641 -14.15 23.16 18.71
CA HIS A 641 -14.96 24.29 18.28
C HIS A 641 -16.48 24.03 18.30
N THR A 642 -17.24 25.11 18.47
CA THR A 642 -18.71 25.08 18.45
C THR A 642 -19.25 25.10 17.00
N ASP A 643 -20.47 24.61 16.81
CA ASP A 643 -21.13 24.60 15.50
C ASP A 643 -21.25 26.00 14.91
N GLU A 644 -21.54 26.99 15.76
CA GLU A 644 -21.68 28.39 15.37
C GLU A 644 -20.35 28.95 14.84
N GLU A 645 -19.22 28.66 15.48
CA GLU A 645 -17.89 29.05 15.01
C GLU A 645 -17.58 28.41 13.65
N LEU A 646 -17.92 27.13 13.48
CA LEU A 646 -17.71 26.42 12.20
C LEU A 646 -18.60 26.99 11.09
N TRP A 647 -19.84 27.36 11.39
CA TRP A 647 -20.73 28.01 10.43
C TRP A 647 -20.21 29.38 10.00
N ASN A 648 -19.78 30.21 10.96
CA ASN A 648 -19.20 31.51 10.67
C ASN A 648 -17.94 31.37 9.78
N ALA A 649 -17.07 30.39 10.07
CA ALA A 649 -15.90 30.14 9.25
C ALA A 649 -16.26 29.69 7.81
N LEU A 650 -17.31 28.88 7.65
CA LEU A 650 -17.81 28.46 6.34
C LEU A 650 -18.40 29.64 5.54
N GLU A 651 -19.13 30.53 6.20
CA GLU A 651 -19.69 31.74 5.59
C GLU A 651 -18.58 32.73 5.18
N GLU A 652 -17.56 32.93 6.01
CA GLU A 652 -16.41 33.78 5.67
C GLU A 652 -15.60 33.24 4.47
N CYS A 653 -15.48 31.92 4.34
CA CYS A 653 -14.79 31.31 3.20
C CYS A 653 -15.54 31.50 1.87
N HIS A 654 -16.87 31.67 1.92
CA HIS A 654 -17.71 31.92 0.75
C HIS A 654 -18.82 32.96 1.06
N PRO A 655 -18.51 34.26 1.09
CA PRO A 655 -19.42 35.32 1.54
C PRO A 655 -20.60 35.60 0.59
N SER A 656 -20.74 34.86 -0.52
CA SER A 656 -21.75 35.10 -1.56
C SER A 656 -22.91 34.11 -1.58
N ARG A 657 -23.01 33.17 -0.63
CA ARG A 657 -24.05 32.11 -0.65
C ARG A 657 -24.58 31.76 0.73
N ASP A 658 -25.87 31.44 0.78
CA ASP A 658 -26.57 30.93 1.95
C ASP A 658 -25.89 29.65 2.45
N SER A 659 -25.61 29.57 3.75
CA SER A 659 -24.93 28.43 4.41
C SER A 659 -25.66 27.09 4.21
N SER A 660 -26.97 27.12 3.95
CA SER A 660 -27.78 25.96 3.57
C SER A 660 -27.43 25.37 2.19
N GLU A 661 -26.99 26.19 1.22
CA GLU A 661 -26.57 25.73 -0.10
C GLU A 661 -25.17 25.09 -0.06
N VAL A 662 -24.29 25.52 0.85
CA VAL A 662 -22.94 24.94 1.02
C VAL A 662 -23.02 23.45 1.38
N CYS A 663 -23.97 23.07 2.24
CA CYS A 663 -24.29 21.66 2.52
C CYS A 663 -24.88 20.93 1.29
N GLY A 664 -25.68 21.62 0.48
CA GLY A 664 -26.25 21.08 -0.76
C GLY A 664 -25.20 20.82 -1.84
N TRP A 665 -24.14 21.61 -1.89
CA TRP A 665 -23.05 21.52 -2.87
C TRP A 665 -22.06 20.40 -2.61
N ILE A 666 -21.78 20.12 -1.34
CA ILE A 666 -20.95 18.96 -0.95
C ILE A 666 -21.68 17.65 -1.32
N TRP A 667 -23.01 17.69 -1.46
CA TRP A 667 -23.85 16.58 -1.90
C TRP A 667 -24.34 16.64 -3.36
N ARG A 668 -24.14 17.77 -4.08
CA ARG A 668 -24.52 17.95 -5.49
C ARG A 668 -23.46 18.77 -6.22
N PRO A 669 -22.67 18.17 -7.13
CA PRO A 669 -21.57 18.85 -7.82
C PRO A 669 -22.08 19.69 -9.01
N HIS A 670 -22.96 20.67 -8.77
CA HIS A 670 -23.73 21.30 -9.84
C HIS A 670 -23.35 22.73 -10.23
N ASN A 671 -22.36 23.41 -9.62
CA ASN A 671 -22.05 24.77 -10.09
C ASN A 671 -20.58 25.06 -10.33
N PHE A 672 -20.00 24.35 -11.27
CA PHE A 672 -18.96 24.99 -12.07
C PHE A 672 -19.62 25.77 -13.20
N LEU A 673 -18.99 26.88 -13.61
CA LEU A 673 -19.21 27.50 -14.91
C LEU A 673 -18.16 26.95 -15.89
N PRO A 674 -18.29 25.70 -16.40
CA PRO A 674 -17.38 25.21 -17.43
C PRO A 674 -17.72 25.89 -18.76
N VAL A 675 -16.69 26.46 -19.39
CA VAL A 675 -16.79 26.99 -20.74
C VAL A 675 -16.34 25.90 -21.71
N ILE A 676 -17.23 25.45 -22.59
CA ILE A 676 -16.99 24.37 -23.56
C ILE A 676 -16.75 24.99 -24.94
N LEU A 677 -15.60 24.70 -25.55
CA LEU A 677 -15.23 25.22 -26.87
C LEU A 677 -15.47 24.20 -27.99
N VAL A 678 -15.98 24.58 -29.18
CA VAL A 678 -16.25 23.63 -30.31
C VAL A 678 -15.75 24.19 -31.67
N PRO A 679 -14.94 23.44 -32.47
CA PRO A 679 -14.47 23.80 -33.81
C PRO A 679 -15.56 23.92 -34.89
N GLU A 680 -15.31 24.66 -35.98
CA GLU A 680 -16.25 24.88 -37.09
C GLU A 680 -16.66 23.60 -37.85
N GLY A 681 -17.93 23.51 -38.23
CA GLY A 681 -18.41 22.63 -39.31
C GLY A 681 -19.21 21.38 -38.92
N MET A 682 -19.30 20.96 -37.65
CA MET A 682 -20.06 19.76 -37.28
C MET A 682 -20.79 19.82 -35.93
N SER A 683 -21.86 19.02 -35.85
CA SER A 683 -22.71 18.75 -34.69
C SER A 683 -21.92 18.22 -33.50
N ALA A 684 -22.17 18.76 -32.30
CA ALA A 684 -21.56 18.30 -31.06
C ALA A 684 -22.41 17.21 -30.41
N VAL A 685 -21.76 16.12 -29.95
CA VAL A 685 -22.36 15.14 -29.04
C VAL A 685 -21.90 15.47 -27.64
N ILE A 686 -22.84 15.82 -26.75
CA ILE A 686 -22.56 16.02 -25.33
C ILE A 686 -22.87 14.70 -24.63
N LEU A 687 -21.84 14.04 -24.09
CA LEU A 687 -22.02 12.88 -23.23
C LEU A 687 -22.29 13.38 -21.81
N TYR A 688 -23.44 13.02 -21.24
CA TYR A 688 -23.76 13.28 -19.84
C TYR A 688 -23.97 11.96 -19.11
N THR A 689 -23.31 11.76 -17.98
CA THR A 689 -23.56 10.60 -17.11
C THR A 689 -24.40 11.04 -15.92
N LEU A 690 -25.66 10.63 -15.87
CA LEU A 690 -26.50 10.81 -14.70
C LEU A 690 -26.29 9.62 -13.76
N THR A 691 -25.72 9.88 -12.59
CA THR A 691 -25.61 8.88 -11.52
C THR A 691 -26.74 9.17 -10.53
N LEU A 692 -27.84 8.42 -10.62
CA LEU A 692 -28.89 8.42 -9.61
C LEU A 692 -28.77 7.12 -8.81
N HIS A 693 -29.07 7.19 -7.51
CA HIS A 693 -28.88 6.12 -6.51
C HIS A 693 -28.81 4.69 -7.09
N SER A 694 -27.63 4.08 -6.99
CA SER A 694 -27.33 2.69 -7.36
C SER A 694 -27.50 2.25 -8.82
N SER A 695 -27.92 3.12 -9.74
CA SER A 695 -27.97 2.81 -11.18
C SER A 695 -27.40 3.95 -12.05
N THR A 696 -26.40 3.62 -12.85
CA THR A 696 -25.90 4.49 -13.92
C THR A 696 -26.86 4.38 -15.10
N CYS A 697 -27.61 5.45 -15.42
CA CYS A 697 -28.36 5.54 -16.66
C CYS A 697 -27.59 6.46 -17.63
N GLU A 698 -27.24 5.93 -18.81
CA GLU A 698 -26.53 6.65 -19.87
C GLU A 698 -27.54 7.40 -20.75
N ALA A 699 -27.34 8.70 -20.95
CA ALA A 699 -28.18 9.50 -21.84
C ALA A 699 -27.31 10.17 -22.92
N PHE A 700 -27.74 10.05 -24.18
CA PHE A 700 -27.10 10.69 -25.32
C PHE A 700 -27.90 11.93 -25.73
N ILE A 701 -27.21 13.08 -25.83
CA ILE A 701 -27.79 14.29 -26.44
C ILE A 701 -27.08 14.53 -27.78
N LEU A 702 -27.81 14.30 -28.86
CA LEU A 702 -27.44 14.72 -30.21
C LEU A 702 -27.98 16.13 -30.45
N LEU A 703 -27.07 17.10 -30.62
CA LEU A 703 -27.43 18.46 -31.02
C LEU A 703 -27.34 18.56 -32.54
N ASN A 704 -28.47 18.66 -33.23
CA ASN A 704 -28.51 19.09 -34.64
C ASN A 704 -29.26 20.43 -34.76
N ARG A 705 -28.99 21.19 -35.83
CA ARG A 705 -29.39 22.59 -36.04
C ARG A 705 -30.83 22.96 -35.64
N ASP A 706 -31.77 22.01 -35.74
CA ASP A 706 -33.21 22.29 -35.57
C ASP A 706 -33.99 21.30 -34.66
N ASN A 707 -33.36 20.31 -34.02
CA ASN A 707 -34.07 19.34 -33.16
C ASN A 707 -33.18 18.72 -32.06
N TYR A 708 -33.80 18.39 -30.91
CA TYR A 708 -33.20 17.63 -29.81
C TYR A 708 -33.71 16.19 -29.82
N PHE A 709 -32.81 15.20 -29.80
CA PHE A 709 -33.17 13.81 -29.53
C PHE A 709 -32.45 13.34 -28.26
N ILE A 710 -33.25 12.89 -27.28
CA ILE A 710 -32.76 12.26 -26.05
C ILE A 710 -32.98 10.76 -26.20
N PHE A 711 -31.90 9.98 -26.19
CA PHE A 711 -31.98 8.53 -26.09
C PHE A 711 -31.64 8.11 -24.66
N SER A 712 -32.57 7.39 -24.02
CA SER A 712 -32.37 6.68 -22.75
C SER A 712 -32.29 5.19 -23.03
N ASP A 713 -31.35 4.50 -22.38
CA ASP A 713 -31.26 3.04 -22.44
C ASP A 713 -32.56 2.38 -21.92
N ARG A 714 -32.97 1.27 -22.53
CA ARG A 714 -34.31 0.64 -22.43
C ARG A 714 -34.64 0.03 -21.07
N HIS A 715 -33.77 0.12 -20.06
CA HIS A 715 -33.94 -0.56 -18.77
C HIS A 715 -34.31 0.32 -17.57
N CYS A 716 -34.47 1.64 -17.72
CA CYS A 716 -34.93 2.53 -16.64
C CYS A 716 -36.48 2.68 -16.67
N THR A 717 -37.24 1.70 -16.16
CA THR A 717 -38.70 1.85 -15.91
C THR A 717 -38.96 2.61 -14.62
N SER A 718 -38.84 3.94 -14.66
CA SER A 718 -39.44 4.81 -13.65
C SER A 718 -39.90 6.08 -14.33
N HIS A 719 -41.22 6.34 -14.29
CA HIS A 719 -41.88 7.49 -14.87
C HIS A 719 -41.23 8.81 -14.40
N ILE A 720 -40.45 9.45 -15.28
CA ILE A 720 -40.06 10.86 -15.11
C ILE A 720 -40.98 11.67 -16.03
N SER A 721 -41.96 12.35 -15.43
CA SER A 721 -42.80 13.33 -16.13
C SER A 721 -42.07 14.67 -16.16
N PHE A 722 -41.75 15.17 -17.36
CA PHE A 722 -41.35 16.55 -17.57
C PHE A 722 -42.56 17.32 -18.12
N LYS A 723 -43.00 18.38 -17.42
CA LYS A 723 -43.86 19.43 -17.99
C LYS A 723 -42.94 20.42 -18.70
N PHE A 724 -43.28 20.69 -19.96
CA PHE A 724 -42.56 21.55 -20.91
C PHE A 724 -42.37 22.98 -20.41
#